data_AF-A0A7M7M828-F1
#
_entry.id   AF-A0A7M7M828-F1
#
_cell.length_a   1.000
_cell.length_b   1.000
_cell.length_c   1.000
_cell.angle_alpha   90.00
_cell.angle_beta   90.00
_cell.angle_gamma   90.00
#
_symmetry.space_group_name_H-M   'P 1'
#
loop_
_entity.id
_entity.type
_entity.pdbx_description
1 polymer ?
#
loop_
_entity_poly.entity_id
_entity_poly.type
_entity_poly.pdbx_seq_one_letter_code
_entity_poly.pdbx_strand_id
1 'polypeptide(L)'
;MFLSADRQKQKELQAKIVEQAEKIQRYETKLSDLVKAYKRLQAERNTLDETIRVLASDRDDYSRGTRQELTASRTTQGGYQLSAATLDQQHSGDGPGSGLASEEGFDDAFQGKISVLTNALATLRVEKTHSEQAYHADKKKLLQEKLELTKMVETLKKDLDEKQQILQQTQAKLSDEKQYREKEAADNLAMMKELQSKLTDERNAREIVYKDTVNKWEQRCHALEAQIDLLKDIEEERRESDVERDVGRKRDAQRDDEVMRELEARAAKDAARANLADEKLNHLQTVTETRIAQLEAQVEELSSSVALYDRTQQQSQNLIQSLKEELARTVAQSRMAAIYSTIDEESNHDISSLLSSVGRSLAMLASANQRSQESVADLALEINRILSKHNFDVHKRCAQDVLDIKQEFESYKELHAASYSKSSHRLSRTDSEESDKVTRLTAQLLAKKQEYNGNIAALNQTIRELQMSIADLKTKHRQELAQVESSWRSRLAASEESMARQRERSMQLLSDRERERDDESDTAAGLLRSTSGNVQAGHGPHTNSIGSGNPQQAAQLLATLSKQRQHELRREGFVSSKTSDEDSMLAELFSLSKSTALGAGSAGKIEMLHYTHEIARKTAEIQQLIKDKKETEMKLYQQSTSFGDRERILRAEVEALTRTIELQKSCSTLKELEKPYLKNVILQYMLCPSSGPRLHMVKAISTALDFTNEEEEQVKQALQRKRILSG
;
A
#
# COMPACT_ATOMS: atom_id res chain seq x y z
N MET A 1 14.71 0.50 28.95
CA MET A 1 13.82 1.50 29.57
C MET A 1 14.58 2.60 30.31
N PHE A 2 15.50 2.30 31.23
CA PHE A 2 16.22 3.30 32.03
C PHE A 2 17.01 4.36 31.22
N LEU A 3 17.72 3.97 30.15
CA LEU A 3 18.45 4.91 29.28
C LEU A 3 17.54 5.87 28.48
N SER A 4 16.28 5.50 28.25
CA SER A 4 15.30 6.37 27.58
C SER A 4 14.76 7.43 28.54
N ALA A 5 14.56 7.05 29.80
CA ALA A 5 14.08 7.96 30.85
C ALA A 5 15.12 9.04 31.17
N ASP A 6 16.40 8.70 31.23
CA ASP A 6 17.48 9.68 31.45
C ASP A 6 17.65 10.64 30.28
N ARG A 7 17.52 10.15 29.03
CA ARG A 7 17.52 11.03 27.84
C ARG A 7 16.31 11.97 27.81
N GLN A 8 15.14 11.51 28.24
CA GLN A 8 13.96 12.38 28.38
C GLN A 8 14.16 13.42 29.48
N LYS A 9 14.68 13.03 30.64
CA LYS A 9 14.99 13.94 31.75
C LYS A 9 16.04 14.98 31.36
N GLN A 10 17.06 14.60 30.59
CA GLN A 10 18.08 15.52 30.08
C GLN A 10 17.48 16.52 29.07
N LYS A 11 16.57 16.08 28.21
CA LYS A 11 15.83 16.97 27.28
C LYS A 11 14.90 17.94 28.03
N GLU A 12 14.21 17.47 29.06
CA GLU A 12 13.37 18.32 29.91
C GLU A 12 14.19 19.38 30.67
N LEU A 13 15.37 19.00 31.17
CA LEU A 13 16.29 19.94 31.82
C LEU A 13 16.85 20.97 30.83
N GLN A 14 17.23 20.54 29.62
CA GLN A 14 17.64 21.47 28.56
C GLN A 14 16.52 22.43 28.17
N ALA A 15 15.27 21.94 28.03
CA ALA A 15 14.12 22.80 27.75
C ALA A 15 13.89 23.82 28.87
N LYS A 16 14.02 23.42 30.13
CA LYS A 16 13.92 24.34 31.28
C LYS A 16 15.03 25.38 31.30
N ILE A 17 16.26 25.02 30.93
CA ILE A 17 17.38 25.97 30.82
C ILE A 17 17.12 27.01 29.74
N VAL A 18 16.61 26.60 28.57
CA VAL A 18 16.24 27.52 27.49
C VAL A 18 15.11 28.44 27.93
N GLU A 19 14.07 27.91 28.57
CA GLU A 19 12.95 28.71 29.10
C GLU A 19 13.43 29.72 30.18
N GLN A 20 14.37 29.32 31.03
CA GLN A 20 14.99 30.21 32.01
C GLN A 20 15.84 31.30 31.35
N ALA A 21 16.61 30.98 30.31
CA ALA A 21 17.39 31.95 29.55
C ALA A 21 16.49 33.01 28.88
N GLU A 22 15.39 32.59 28.27
CA GLU A 22 14.40 33.51 27.69
C GLU A 22 13.75 34.41 28.76
N LYS A 23 13.42 33.86 29.93
CA LYS A 23 12.90 34.65 31.05
C LYS A 23 13.91 35.68 31.53
N ILE A 24 15.18 35.30 31.70
CA ILE A 24 16.26 36.21 32.08
C ILE A 24 16.39 37.33 31.06
N GLN A 25 16.43 37.02 29.77
CA GLN A 25 16.51 38.04 28.72
C GLN A 25 15.31 39.01 28.75
N ARG A 26 14.09 38.51 29.02
CA ARG A 26 12.91 39.37 29.22
C ARG A 26 13.01 40.24 30.47
N TYR A 27 13.64 39.76 31.54
CA TYR A 27 13.86 40.56 32.75
C TYR A 27 14.98 41.59 32.54
N GLU A 28 16.04 41.26 31.80
CA GLU A 28 17.11 42.18 31.44
C GLU A 28 16.61 43.33 30.57
N THR A 29 15.77 43.05 29.56
CA THR A 29 15.19 44.11 28.72
C THR A 29 14.27 45.01 29.53
N LYS A 30 13.37 44.43 30.34
CA LYS A 30 12.51 45.19 31.25
C LYS A 30 13.31 46.03 32.25
N LEU A 31 14.40 45.50 32.81
CA LEU A 31 15.26 46.22 33.74
C LEU A 31 16.01 47.36 33.03
N SER A 32 16.55 47.11 31.83
CA SER A 32 17.16 48.15 31.00
C SER A 32 16.19 49.30 30.75
N ASP A 33 14.94 48.99 30.41
CA ASP A 33 13.92 50.00 30.13
C ASP A 33 13.48 50.73 31.40
N LEU A 34 13.39 50.02 32.53
CA LEU A 34 13.16 50.61 33.85
C LEU A 34 14.30 51.56 34.25
N VAL A 35 15.55 51.18 34.00
CA VAL A 35 16.74 52.01 34.27
C VAL A 35 16.75 53.25 33.38
N LYS A 36 16.38 53.13 32.10
CA LYS A 36 16.23 54.29 31.20
C LYS A 36 15.13 55.23 31.69
N ALA A 37 13.97 54.68 32.07
CA ALA A 37 12.88 55.46 32.63
C ALA A 37 13.29 56.16 33.93
N TYR A 38 14.01 55.46 34.82
CA TYR A 38 14.52 56.01 36.08
C TYR A 38 15.56 57.12 35.83
N LYS A 39 16.49 56.94 34.88
CA LYS A 39 17.47 57.98 34.51
C LYS A 39 16.79 59.24 33.97
N ARG A 40 15.71 59.08 33.18
CA ARG A 40 14.92 60.22 32.67
C ARG A 40 14.16 60.92 33.79
N LEU A 41 13.48 60.16 34.64
CA LEU A 41 12.78 60.70 35.80
C LEU A 41 13.74 61.39 36.79
N GLN A 42 14.95 60.86 36.95
CA GLN A 42 16.00 61.51 37.74
C GLN A 42 16.49 62.80 37.08
N ALA A 43 16.61 62.85 35.76
CA ALA A 43 16.94 64.09 35.05
C ALA A 43 15.84 65.15 35.24
N GLU A 44 14.58 64.76 35.11
CA GLU A 44 13.42 65.63 35.39
C GLU A 44 13.43 66.13 36.83
N ARG A 45 13.58 65.21 37.81
CA ARG A 45 13.69 65.55 39.23
C ARG A 45 14.85 66.50 39.50
N ASN A 46 16.04 66.25 38.94
CA ASN A 46 17.19 67.13 39.11
C ASN A 46 16.92 68.52 38.52
N THR A 47 16.26 68.61 37.37
CA THR A 47 15.86 69.91 36.79
C THR A 47 14.82 70.63 37.65
N LEU A 48 13.87 69.90 38.24
CA LEU A 48 12.85 70.46 39.15
C LEU A 48 13.46 70.87 40.49
N ASP A 49 14.39 70.09 41.04
CA ASP A 49 15.11 70.45 42.28
C ASP A 49 15.95 71.72 42.06
N GLU A 50 16.52 71.90 40.86
CA GLU A 50 17.25 73.11 40.49
C GLU A 50 16.31 74.33 40.33
N THR A 51 15.12 74.15 39.75
CA THR A 51 14.12 75.24 39.69
C THR A 51 13.54 75.57 41.07
N ILE A 52 13.31 74.58 41.93
CA ILE A 52 12.88 74.79 43.32
C ILE A 52 13.95 75.53 44.11
N ARG A 53 15.24 75.19 43.94
CA ARG A 53 16.34 75.93 44.59
C ARG A 53 16.38 77.38 44.17
N VAL A 54 16.23 77.67 42.88
CA VAL A 54 16.21 79.04 42.35
C VAL A 54 14.98 79.83 42.81
N LEU A 55 13.82 79.18 42.92
CA LEU A 55 12.59 79.80 43.44
C LEU A 55 12.62 79.97 44.97
N ALA A 56 13.32 79.08 45.69
CA ALA A 56 13.49 79.17 47.14
C ALA A 56 14.42 80.32 47.53
N SER A 57 15.48 80.58 46.76
CA SER A 57 16.34 81.76 46.95
C SER A 57 15.63 83.09 46.64
N ASP A 58 14.49 83.06 45.93
CA ASP A 58 13.61 84.23 45.78
C ASP A 58 12.78 84.49 47.05
N ARG A 59 12.35 83.43 47.77
CA ARG A 59 11.54 83.57 49.01
C ARG A 59 12.27 84.23 50.17
N ASP A 60 13.60 84.12 50.21
CA ASP A 60 14.42 84.73 51.26
C ASP A 60 14.57 86.25 51.09
N ASP A 61 14.39 86.79 49.88
CA ASP A 61 14.42 88.24 49.62
C ASP A 61 13.03 88.92 49.76
N TYR A 62 11.93 88.17 49.63
CA TYR A 62 10.56 88.71 49.77
C TYR A 62 10.03 88.79 51.21
N SER A 63 10.80 88.39 52.23
CA SER A 63 10.37 88.42 53.64
C SER A 63 10.49 89.81 54.32
N ARG A 64 10.86 90.85 53.57
CA ARG A 64 11.03 92.22 54.10
C ARG A 64 10.34 93.29 53.25
N GLY A 65 9.04 93.13 52.98
CA GLY A 65 8.26 94.17 52.29
C GLY A 65 6.77 93.88 52.13
N THR A 66 6.00 94.22 53.17
CA THR A 66 4.66 94.86 53.11
C THR A 66 3.75 94.49 51.92
N ARG A 67 2.75 93.62 52.11
CA ARG A 67 1.36 93.98 52.52
C ARG A 67 0.73 95.02 51.59
N GLN A 68 -0.18 94.60 50.69
CA GLN A 68 -1.55 95.13 50.53
C GLN A 68 -2.24 94.53 49.28
N GLU A 69 -3.46 94.00 49.48
CA GLU A 69 -4.58 93.86 48.52
C GLU A 69 -4.42 92.95 47.28
N LEU A 70 -5.44 92.27 46.73
CA LEU A 70 -6.83 91.95 47.03
C LEU A 70 -7.24 90.90 45.96
N THR A 71 -8.14 90.00 46.34
CA THR A 71 -9.21 89.41 45.49
C THR A 71 -8.88 88.84 44.11
N ALA A 72 -9.03 87.51 43.95
CA ALA A 72 -9.79 86.92 42.85
C ALA A 72 -10.08 85.43 43.09
N SER A 73 -11.31 85.18 43.54
CA SER A 73 -12.27 84.23 42.97
C SER A 73 -11.81 82.84 42.49
N ARG A 74 -12.26 81.81 43.24
CA ARG A 74 -12.84 80.56 42.70
C ARG A 74 -13.72 80.90 41.48
N THR A 75 -13.85 80.10 40.42
CA THR A 75 -14.60 78.83 40.42
C THR A 75 -14.45 78.16 39.03
N THR A 76 -14.29 76.83 39.04
CA THR A 76 -14.89 75.81 38.15
C THR A 76 -14.73 75.81 36.62
N GLN A 77 -14.19 74.67 36.18
CA GLN A 77 -14.71 73.74 35.16
C GLN A 77 -14.91 74.22 33.71
N GLY A 78 -14.31 73.44 32.81
CA GLY A 78 -15.08 72.88 31.69
C GLY A 78 -14.56 73.24 30.31
N GLY A 79 -13.85 72.27 29.71
CA GLY A 79 -14.26 71.78 28.39
C GLY A 79 -13.63 72.42 27.16
N TYR A 80 -12.85 71.57 26.48
CA TYR A 80 -12.83 71.34 25.02
C TYR A 80 -12.84 72.56 24.09
N GLN A 81 -11.77 72.75 23.33
CA GLN A 81 -11.70 72.35 21.91
C GLN A 81 -10.37 72.76 21.28
N LEU A 82 -9.87 71.86 20.43
CA LEU A 82 -8.77 72.11 19.51
C LEU A 82 -9.22 73.08 18.42
N SER A 83 -8.33 74.00 18.03
CA SER A 83 -8.04 74.19 16.60
C SER A 83 -6.64 74.78 16.44
N ALA A 84 -5.85 74.06 15.66
CA ALA A 84 -4.57 74.50 15.13
C ALA A 84 -4.82 75.51 14.01
N ALA A 85 -4.11 76.63 14.03
CA ALA A 85 -3.90 77.46 12.86
C ALA A 85 -2.53 78.15 12.96
N THR A 86 -1.66 77.70 12.07
CA THR A 86 -0.40 78.31 11.62
C THR A 86 -0.58 79.74 11.12
N LEU A 87 0.38 80.62 11.42
CA LEU A 87 0.87 81.80 10.64
C LEU A 87 1.81 82.56 11.59
N ASP A 88 3.13 82.55 11.38
CA ASP A 88 3.93 83.38 10.47
C ASP A 88 3.98 84.88 10.85
N GLN A 89 5.13 85.47 10.56
CA GLN A 89 5.45 86.91 10.46
C GLN A 89 6.12 87.63 11.66
N GLN A 90 7.45 87.71 11.54
CA GLN A 90 8.31 88.92 11.55
C GLN A 90 7.83 90.18 12.30
N HIS A 91 8.65 90.70 13.23
CA HIS A 91 8.97 92.14 13.29
C HIS A 91 10.19 92.49 14.17
N SER A 92 11.04 93.38 13.64
CA SER A 92 11.98 94.34 14.29
C SER A 92 13.08 93.82 15.24
N GLY A 93 14.33 94.29 15.20
CA GLY A 93 14.83 95.55 14.65
C GLY A 93 15.58 96.31 15.74
N ASP A 94 16.91 96.31 15.62
CA ASP A 94 17.90 97.31 16.00
C ASP A 94 18.13 97.71 17.49
N GLY A 95 19.40 98.10 17.73
CA GLY A 95 20.03 98.31 19.04
C GLY A 95 19.48 99.45 19.91
N PRO A 96 20.14 99.76 21.05
CA PRO A 96 21.28 100.68 20.97
C PRO A 96 22.39 100.43 21.99
N GLY A 97 23.51 101.15 21.83
CA GLY A 97 24.69 101.06 22.67
C GLY A 97 24.79 102.08 23.82
N SER A 98 25.99 102.03 24.40
CA SER A 98 26.64 102.99 25.30
C SER A 98 26.17 103.05 26.75
N GLY A 99 26.77 102.18 27.55
CA GLY A 99 27.64 102.56 28.68
C GLY A 99 26.95 103.05 29.94
N LEU A 100 27.05 102.25 31.00
CA LEU A 100 27.37 102.66 32.38
C LEU A 100 27.68 101.39 33.18
N ALA A 101 28.97 101.16 33.45
CA ALA A 101 29.44 100.10 34.32
C ALA A 101 29.06 100.45 35.77
N SER A 102 28.05 99.77 36.33
CA SER A 102 27.96 99.35 37.76
C SER A 102 26.60 98.68 38.09
N GLU A 103 26.13 97.73 37.28
CA GLU A 103 25.02 96.80 37.62
C GLU A 103 25.31 95.33 37.26
N GLU A 104 26.57 94.96 37.00
CA GLU A 104 26.97 93.60 36.57
C GLU A 104 26.75 92.49 37.62
N GLY A 105 26.27 92.79 38.82
CA GLY A 105 26.00 91.79 39.86
C GLY A 105 24.54 91.31 39.94
N PHE A 106 23.58 92.17 39.59
CA PHE A 106 22.15 91.89 39.74
C PHE A 106 21.54 91.30 38.46
N ASP A 107 21.91 91.88 37.32
CA ASP A 107 21.45 91.40 36.01
C ASP A 107 22.04 90.04 35.66
N ASP A 108 23.30 89.76 36.05
CA ASP A 108 23.95 88.46 35.79
C ASP A 108 23.34 87.34 36.65
N ALA A 109 22.91 87.67 37.87
CA ALA A 109 22.16 86.75 38.72
C ALA A 109 20.75 86.48 38.18
N PHE A 110 20.03 87.50 37.72
CA PHE A 110 18.71 87.35 37.10
C PHE A 110 18.79 86.60 35.77
N GLN A 111 19.79 86.89 34.94
CA GLN A 111 20.06 86.22 33.68
C GLN A 111 20.44 84.75 33.90
N GLY A 112 21.21 84.46 34.95
CA GLY A 112 21.48 83.11 35.43
C GLY A 112 20.19 82.36 35.79
N LYS A 113 19.28 82.97 36.55
CA LYS A 113 17.97 82.37 36.91
C LYS A 113 17.09 82.11 35.69
N ILE A 114 17.02 83.07 34.77
CA ILE A 114 16.28 82.93 33.50
C ILE A 114 16.87 81.80 32.66
N SER A 115 18.20 81.65 32.62
CA SER A 115 18.86 80.57 31.90
C SER A 115 18.54 79.19 32.50
N VAL A 116 18.48 79.06 33.83
CA VAL A 116 18.14 77.82 34.52
C VAL A 116 16.68 77.43 34.29
N LEU A 117 15.74 78.38 34.38
CA LEU A 117 14.33 78.14 34.06
C LEU A 117 14.11 77.82 32.59
N THR A 118 14.82 78.51 31.69
CA THR A 118 14.77 78.26 30.25
C THR A 118 15.29 76.86 29.93
N ASN A 119 16.38 76.44 30.57
CA ASN A 119 16.92 75.09 30.43
C ASN A 119 15.96 74.04 30.99
N ALA A 120 15.38 74.23 32.19
CA ALA A 120 14.40 73.30 32.75
C ALA A 120 13.15 73.15 31.88
N LEU A 121 12.65 74.26 31.33
CA LEU A 121 11.51 74.27 30.41
C LEU A 121 11.86 73.61 29.07
N ALA A 122 13.08 73.80 28.57
CA ALA A 122 13.59 73.09 27.40
C ALA A 122 13.67 71.57 27.64
N THR A 123 14.18 71.12 28.78
CA THR A 123 14.25 69.69 29.12
C THR A 123 12.86 69.06 29.26
N LEU A 124 11.93 69.76 29.92
CA LEU A 124 10.53 69.31 30.02
C LEU A 124 9.82 69.28 28.65
N ARG A 125 10.10 70.23 27.76
CA ARG A 125 9.60 70.20 26.38
C ARG A 125 10.16 69.00 25.62
N VAL A 126 11.46 68.74 25.72
CA VAL A 126 12.10 67.58 25.07
C VAL A 126 11.51 66.29 25.59
N GLU A 127 11.36 66.11 26.91
CA GLU A 127 10.80 64.88 27.48
C GLU A 127 9.30 64.73 27.15
N LYS A 128 8.54 65.83 27.10
CA LYS A 128 7.15 65.82 26.63
C LYS A 128 7.07 65.40 25.16
N THR A 129 7.89 65.98 24.29
CA THR A 129 7.92 65.58 22.87
C THR A 129 8.38 64.14 22.69
N HIS A 130 9.33 63.66 23.51
CA HIS A 130 9.83 62.30 23.48
C HIS A 130 8.77 61.28 23.92
N SER A 131 8.03 61.58 25.00
CA SER A 131 6.91 60.73 25.46
C SER A 131 5.72 60.74 24.49
N GLU A 132 5.39 61.88 23.87
CA GLU A 132 4.39 61.97 22.80
C GLU A 132 4.81 61.18 21.55
N GLN A 133 6.08 61.28 21.14
CA GLN A 133 6.62 60.48 20.02
C GLN A 133 6.59 58.98 20.33
N ALA A 134 6.94 58.57 21.56
CA ALA A 134 6.83 57.18 21.99
C ALA A 134 5.38 56.68 21.95
N TYR A 135 4.42 57.49 22.42
CA TYR A 135 3.00 57.16 22.33
C TYR A 135 2.52 57.01 20.88
N HIS A 136 2.93 57.92 19.99
CA HIS A 136 2.58 57.83 18.57
C HIS A 136 3.20 56.60 17.89
N ALA A 137 4.45 56.26 18.23
CA ALA A 137 5.12 55.06 17.75
C ALA A 137 4.41 53.79 18.22
N ASP A 138 4.07 53.69 19.51
CA ASP A 138 3.34 52.55 20.08
C ASP A 138 1.93 52.42 19.49
N LYS A 139 1.20 53.53 19.34
CA LYS A 139 -0.11 53.54 18.67
C LYS A 139 -0.02 53.02 17.24
N LYS A 140 0.99 53.46 16.48
CA LYS A 140 1.23 52.98 15.11
C LYS A 140 1.57 51.50 15.09
N LYS A 141 2.43 51.05 16.01
CA LYS A 141 2.82 49.64 16.16
C LYS A 141 1.61 48.76 16.47
N LEU A 142 0.78 49.15 17.45
CA LEU A 142 -0.45 48.42 17.81
C LEU A 142 -1.47 48.37 16.66
N LEU A 143 -1.60 49.44 15.88
CA LEU A 143 -2.46 49.45 14.70
C LEU A 143 -1.95 48.51 13.61
N GLN A 144 -0.64 48.45 13.41
CA GLN A 144 -0.01 47.52 12.48
C GLN A 144 -0.17 46.07 12.94
N GLU A 145 0.11 45.77 14.22
CA GLU A 145 -0.11 44.45 14.81
C GLU A 145 -1.57 44.01 14.71
N LYS A 146 -2.53 44.91 14.98
CA LYS A 146 -3.96 44.63 14.77
C LYS A 146 -4.24 44.27 13.31
N LEU A 147 -3.71 45.03 12.36
CA LEU A 147 -3.94 44.82 10.94
C LEU A 147 -3.33 43.48 10.45
N GLU A 148 -2.13 43.16 10.90
CA GLU A 148 -1.46 41.89 10.64
C GLU A 148 -2.24 40.72 11.24
N LEU A 149 -2.70 40.85 12.49
CA LEU A 149 -3.56 39.85 13.13
C LEU A 149 -4.88 39.66 12.39
N THR A 150 -5.53 40.74 11.92
CA THR A 150 -6.76 40.61 11.11
C THR A 150 -6.52 39.88 9.80
N LYS A 151 -5.41 40.17 9.10
CA LYS A 151 -5.03 39.43 7.88
C LYS A 151 -4.73 37.97 8.17
N MET A 152 -4.07 37.68 9.29
CA MET A 152 -3.81 36.30 9.71
C MET A 152 -5.12 35.55 10.02
N VAL A 153 -6.08 36.21 10.67
CA VAL A 153 -7.41 35.62 10.93
C VAL A 153 -8.17 35.38 9.63
N GLU A 154 -8.11 36.30 8.67
CA GLU A 154 -8.76 36.13 7.35
C GLU A 154 -8.15 34.97 6.55
N THR A 155 -6.81 34.86 6.52
CA THR A 155 -6.13 33.73 5.87
C THR A 155 -6.45 32.40 6.54
N LEU A 156 -6.43 32.35 7.88
CA LEU A 156 -6.82 31.14 8.63
C LEU A 156 -8.28 30.74 8.41
N LYS A 157 -9.20 31.71 8.27
CA LYS A 157 -10.60 31.43 7.92
C LYS A 157 -10.72 30.83 6.53
N LYS A 158 -10.01 31.40 5.54
CA LYS A 158 -9.98 30.87 4.19
C LYS A 158 -9.43 29.44 4.16
N ASP A 159 -8.33 29.19 4.85
CA ASP A 159 -7.75 27.84 4.96
C ASP A 159 -8.73 26.87 5.64
N LEU A 160 -9.44 27.31 6.69
CA LEU A 160 -10.46 26.50 7.35
C LEU A 160 -11.60 26.12 6.39
N ASP A 161 -12.10 27.08 5.61
CA ASP A 161 -13.17 26.87 4.63
C ASP A 161 -12.71 25.90 3.51
N GLU A 162 -11.48 26.06 3.01
CA GLU A 162 -10.88 25.14 2.02
C GLU A 162 -10.75 23.72 2.59
N LYS A 163 -10.29 23.56 3.84
CA LYS A 163 -10.22 22.25 4.49
C LYS A 163 -11.59 21.65 4.74
N GLN A 164 -12.59 22.44 5.10
CA GLN A 164 -13.98 21.98 5.23
C GLN A 164 -14.54 21.50 3.89
N GLN A 165 -14.27 22.21 2.80
CA GLN A 165 -14.70 21.79 1.45
C GLN A 165 -14.04 20.48 1.03
N ILE A 166 -12.74 20.30 1.27
CA ILE A 166 -12.03 19.04 1.00
C ILE A 166 -12.61 17.90 1.85
N LEU A 167 -12.93 18.17 3.11
CA LEU A 167 -13.54 17.20 4.02
C LEU A 167 -14.92 16.75 3.51
N GLN A 168 -15.77 17.67 3.06
CA GLN A 168 -17.06 17.34 2.45
C GLN A 168 -16.91 16.52 1.16
N GLN A 169 -15.95 16.89 0.29
CA GLN A 169 -15.68 16.13 -0.94
C GLN A 169 -15.17 14.72 -0.66
N THR A 170 -14.30 14.55 0.33
CA THR A 170 -13.79 13.22 0.74
C THR A 170 -14.87 12.38 1.41
N GLN A 171 -15.75 12.99 2.22
CA GLN A 171 -16.93 12.32 2.76
C GLN A 171 -17.89 11.84 1.68
N ALA A 172 -18.15 12.67 0.66
CA ALA A 172 -18.98 12.28 -0.49
C ALA A 172 -18.36 11.10 -1.25
N LYS A 173 -17.07 11.18 -1.60
CA LYS A 173 -16.34 10.08 -2.26
C LYS A 173 -16.35 8.79 -1.44
N LEU A 174 -16.22 8.89 -0.11
CA LEU A 174 -16.29 7.74 0.78
C LEU A 174 -17.71 7.14 0.80
N SER A 175 -18.75 7.96 0.74
CA SER A 175 -20.14 7.49 0.63
C SER A 175 -20.37 6.76 -0.69
N ASP A 176 -19.86 7.29 -1.80
CA ASP A 176 -19.98 6.68 -3.12
C ASP A 176 -19.24 5.33 -3.19
N GLU A 177 -18.00 5.27 -2.67
CA GLU A 177 -17.23 4.02 -2.58
C GLU A 177 -17.96 2.98 -1.72
N LYS A 178 -18.57 3.39 -0.59
CA LYS A 178 -19.38 2.47 0.24
C LYS A 178 -20.56 1.90 -0.54
N GLN A 179 -21.31 2.74 -1.26
CA GLN A 179 -22.42 2.28 -2.09
C GLN A 179 -21.96 1.35 -3.22
N TYR A 180 -20.79 1.62 -3.81
CA TYR A 180 -20.21 0.76 -4.83
C TYR A 180 -19.86 -0.62 -4.26
N ARG A 181 -19.20 -0.68 -3.09
CA ARG A 181 -18.91 -1.95 -2.39
C ARG A 181 -20.16 -2.71 -2.00
N GLU A 182 -21.21 -2.01 -1.56
CA GLU A 182 -22.51 -2.63 -1.25
C GLU A 182 -23.16 -3.23 -2.50
N LYS A 183 -23.09 -2.54 -3.64
CA LYS A 183 -23.56 -3.07 -4.94
C LYS A 183 -22.75 -4.28 -5.38
N GLU A 184 -21.42 -4.23 -5.33
CA GLU A 184 -20.56 -5.38 -5.64
C GLU A 184 -20.86 -6.57 -4.72
N ALA A 185 -21.09 -6.34 -3.42
CA ALA A 185 -21.46 -7.38 -2.48
C ALA A 185 -22.84 -7.99 -2.82
N ALA A 186 -23.81 -7.18 -3.24
CA ALA A 186 -25.12 -7.64 -3.68
C ALA A 186 -25.03 -8.47 -4.96
N ASP A 187 -24.22 -8.03 -5.93
CA ASP A 187 -24.00 -8.74 -7.19
C ASP A 187 -23.26 -10.08 -6.96
N ASN A 188 -22.23 -10.08 -6.11
CA ASN A 188 -21.54 -11.29 -5.70
C ASN A 188 -22.48 -12.28 -5.00
N LEU A 189 -23.38 -11.79 -4.14
CA LEU A 189 -24.39 -12.63 -3.50
C LEU A 189 -25.39 -13.20 -4.53
N ALA A 190 -25.81 -12.41 -5.51
CA ALA A 190 -26.69 -12.86 -6.59
C ALA A 190 -26.01 -13.96 -7.43
N MET A 191 -24.74 -13.75 -7.81
CA MET A 191 -23.94 -14.75 -8.54
C MET A 191 -23.79 -16.04 -7.72
N MET A 192 -23.51 -15.95 -6.42
CA MET A 192 -23.40 -17.14 -5.56
C MET A 192 -24.72 -17.90 -5.45
N LYS A 193 -25.87 -17.21 -5.39
CA LYS A 193 -27.19 -17.86 -5.43
C LYS A 193 -27.46 -18.54 -6.77
N GLU A 194 -27.07 -17.92 -7.89
CA GLU A 194 -27.21 -18.51 -9.22
C GLU A 194 -26.31 -19.75 -9.37
N LEU A 195 -25.07 -19.70 -8.90
CA LEU A 195 -24.17 -20.86 -8.89
C LEU A 195 -24.71 -21.99 -8.02
N GLN A 196 -25.28 -21.67 -6.86
CA GLN A 196 -25.95 -22.66 -6.01
C GLN A 196 -27.15 -23.28 -6.73
N SER A 197 -27.97 -22.48 -7.42
CA SER A 197 -29.09 -22.97 -8.24
C SER A 197 -28.63 -23.90 -9.35
N LYS A 198 -27.61 -23.51 -10.12
CA LYS A 198 -27.04 -24.35 -11.19
C LYS A 198 -26.49 -25.66 -10.65
N LEU A 199 -25.86 -25.63 -9.49
CA LEU A 199 -25.33 -26.82 -8.84
C LEU A 199 -26.43 -27.73 -8.29
N THR A 200 -27.56 -27.17 -7.82
CA THR A 200 -28.75 -27.97 -7.49
C THR A 200 -29.40 -28.56 -8.72
N ASP A 201 -29.49 -27.80 -9.82
CA ASP A 201 -30.05 -28.26 -11.08
C ASP A 201 -29.18 -29.37 -11.69
N GLU A 202 -27.86 -29.25 -11.62
CA GLU A 202 -26.94 -30.29 -12.07
C GLU A 202 -27.04 -31.56 -11.21
N ARG A 203 -27.18 -31.42 -9.88
CA ARG A 203 -27.43 -32.56 -8.99
C ARG A 203 -28.75 -33.25 -9.31
N ASN A 204 -29.81 -32.48 -9.54
CA ASN A 204 -31.12 -33.00 -9.91
C ASN A 204 -31.08 -33.71 -11.27
N ALA A 205 -30.41 -33.11 -12.26
CA ALA A 205 -30.23 -33.72 -13.58
C ALA A 205 -29.43 -35.03 -13.48
N ARG A 206 -28.34 -35.05 -12.70
CA ARG A 206 -27.59 -36.27 -12.41
C ARG A 206 -28.47 -37.32 -11.74
N GLU A 207 -29.26 -36.94 -10.73
CA GLU A 207 -30.18 -37.86 -10.06
C GLU A 207 -31.22 -38.45 -11.01
N ILE A 208 -31.79 -37.64 -11.91
CA ILE A 208 -32.72 -38.11 -12.95
C ILE A 208 -32.02 -39.13 -13.85
N VAL A 209 -30.82 -38.82 -14.36
CA VAL A 209 -30.04 -39.75 -15.19
C VAL A 209 -29.73 -41.04 -14.43
N TYR A 210 -29.32 -40.95 -13.16
CA TYR A 210 -29.10 -42.13 -12.33
C TYR A 210 -30.37 -42.98 -12.18
N LYS A 211 -31.52 -42.37 -11.85
CA LYS A 211 -32.81 -43.08 -11.78
C LYS A 211 -33.17 -43.73 -13.11
N ASP A 212 -33.00 -43.04 -14.23
CA ASP A 212 -33.28 -43.61 -15.55
C ASP A 212 -32.36 -44.78 -15.89
N THR A 213 -31.07 -44.71 -15.53
CA THR A 213 -30.15 -45.85 -15.72
C THR A 213 -30.54 -47.03 -14.86
N VAL A 214 -30.89 -46.81 -13.59
CA VAL A 214 -31.36 -47.87 -12.67
C VAL A 214 -32.63 -48.51 -13.21
N ASN A 215 -33.62 -47.72 -13.62
CA ASN A 215 -34.87 -48.21 -14.21
C ASN A 215 -34.60 -49.05 -15.48
N LYS A 216 -33.68 -48.63 -16.35
CA LYS A 216 -33.29 -49.41 -17.54
C LYS A 216 -32.61 -50.73 -17.16
N TRP A 217 -31.80 -50.75 -16.11
CA TRP A 217 -31.21 -51.98 -15.59
C TRP A 217 -32.26 -52.91 -14.99
N GLU A 218 -33.19 -52.39 -14.19
CA GLU A 218 -34.32 -53.16 -13.64
C GLU A 218 -35.19 -53.75 -14.75
N GLN A 219 -35.49 -52.97 -15.79
CA GLN A 219 -36.22 -53.46 -16.97
C GLN A 219 -35.46 -54.58 -17.70
N ARG A 220 -34.14 -54.47 -17.84
CA ARG A 220 -33.31 -55.53 -18.42
C ARG A 220 -33.27 -56.78 -17.55
N CYS A 221 -33.16 -56.62 -16.22
CA CYS A 221 -33.23 -57.73 -15.28
C CYS A 221 -34.57 -58.46 -15.41
N HIS A 222 -35.69 -57.73 -15.41
CA HIS A 222 -37.01 -58.32 -15.61
C HIS A 222 -37.18 -59.00 -16.98
N ALA A 223 -36.62 -58.42 -18.06
CA ALA A 223 -36.64 -59.05 -19.37
C ALA A 223 -35.84 -60.36 -19.39
N LEU A 224 -34.67 -60.39 -18.74
CA LEU A 224 -33.85 -61.59 -18.59
C LEU A 224 -34.54 -62.63 -17.70
N GLU A 225 -35.18 -62.21 -16.61
CA GLU A 225 -36.00 -63.08 -15.74
C GLU A 225 -37.15 -63.72 -16.53
N ALA A 226 -37.90 -62.92 -17.30
CA ALA A 226 -38.97 -63.42 -18.16
C ALA A 226 -38.44 -64.37 -19.26
N GLN A 227 -37.25 -64.09 -19.80
CA GLN A 227 -36.60 -64.98 -20.76
C GLN A 227 -36.17 -66.30 -20.10
N ILE A 228 -35.68 -66.26 -18.85
CA ILE A 228 -35.35 -67.45 -18.07
C ILE A 228 -36.60 -68.26 -17.78
N ASP A 229 -37.72 -67.61 -17.43
CA ASP A 229 -38.98 -68.31 -17.18
C ASP A 229 -39.53 -68.93 -18.46
N LEU A 230 -39.48 -68.22 -19.60
CA LEU A 230 -39.82 -68.82 -20.90
C LEU A 230 -38.91 -70.00 -21.27
N LEU A 231 -37.62 -69.94 -20.94
CA LEU A 231 -36.71 -71.07 -21.16
C LEU A 231 -37.04 -72.26 -20.26
N LYS A 232 -37.47 -72.02 -19.00
CA LYS A 232 -37.99 -73.08 -18.13
C LYS A 232 -39.27 -73.68 -18.71
N ASP A 233 -40.19 -72.84 -19.17
CA ASP A 233 -41.43 -73.30 -19.82
C ASP A 233 -41.12 -74.13 -21.07
N ILE A 234 -40.18 -73.71 -21.91
CA ILE A 234 -39.72 -74.48 -23.08
C ILE A 234 -39.01 -75.78 -22.66
N GLU A 235 -38.26 -75.78 -21.55
CA GLU A 235 -37.65 -76.99 -21.01
C GLU A 235 -38.70 -77.95 -20.41
N GLU A 236 -39.76 -77.43 -19.81
CA GLU A 236 -40.92 -78.18 -19.33
C GLU A 236 -41.71 -78.73 -20.52
N GLU A 237 -42.05 -77.91 -21.52
CA GLU A 237 -42.64 -78.34 -22.79
C GLU A 237 -41.73 -79.31 -23.54
N ARG A 238 -40.39 -79.21 -23.45
CA ARG A 238 -39.47 -80.22 -24.01
C ARG A 238 -39.48 -81.50 -23.19
N ARG A 239 -39.61 -81.44 -21.87
CA ARG A 239 -39.78 -82.64 -21.03
C ARG A 239 -41.12 -83.30 -21.31
N GLU A 240 -42.19 -82.53 -21.45
CA GLU A 240 -43.52 -82.99 -21.86
C GLU A 240 -43.51 -83.50 -23.29
N SER A 241 -42.85 -82.79 -24.21
CA SER A 241 -42.66 -83.22 -25.59
C SER A 241 -41.68 -84.37 -25.73
N ASP A 242 -40.74 -84.61 -24.83
CA ASP A 242 -39.89 -85.81 -24.84
C ASP A 242 -40.67 -87.01 -24.27
N VAL A 243 -41.69 -86.76 -23.44
CA VAL A 243 -42.74 -87.73 -23.08
C VAL A 243 -43.74 -87.94 -24.24
N GLU A 244 -44.08 -86.92 -25.03
CA GLU A 244 -44.97 -87.04 -26.20
C GLU A 244 -44.25 -87.46 -27.50
N ARG A 245 -42.94 -87.21 -27.66
CA ARG A 245 -42.10 -87.69 -28.79
C ARG A 245 -41.81 -89.19 -28.68
N ASP A 246 -42.06 -89.79 -27.51
CA ASP A 246 -42.19 -91.24 -27.35
C ASP A 246 -43.55 -91.78 -27.88
N VAL A 247 -44.49 -90.89 -28.25
CA VAL A 247 -45.85 -91.24 -28.74
C VAL A 247 -46.23 -90.58 -30.09
N GLY A 248 -45.52 -89.55 -30.58
CA GLY A 248 -46.08 -88.64 -31.57
C GLY A 248 -45.19 -88.23 -32.75
N ARG A 249 -44.51 -89.18 -33.43
CA ARG A 249 -43.99 -88.87 -34.79
C ARG A 249 -45.13 -88.97 -35.81
N LYS A 250 -45.58 -87.82 -36.38
CA LYS A 250 -45.92 -87.62 -37.82
C LYS A 250 -46.72 -86.32 -38.09
N ARG A 251 -46.31 -85.61 -39.16
CA ARG A 251 -47.02 -84.59 -39.98
C ARG A 251 -47.06 -83.17 -39.37
N ASP A 252 -46.63 -82.09 -40.01
CA ASP A 252 -46.70 -81.69 -41.43
C ASP A 252 -45.51 -80.78 -41.83
N ALA A 253 -44.92 -81.04 -43.01
CA ALA A 253 -43.77 -80.33 -43.56
C ALA A 253 -44.10 -79.67 -44.91
N GLN A 254 -45.25 -78.97 -45.01
CA GLN A 254 -45.70 -78.35 -46.26
C GLN A 254 -46.32 -76.94 -46.10
N ARG A 255 -46.22 -76.31 -44.92
CA ARG A 255 -46.57 -74.88 -44.71
C ARG A 255 -45.35 -73.96 -44.61
N ASP A 256 -44.14 -74.53 -44.53
CA ASP A 256 -42.92 -73.79 -44.20
C ASP A 256 -42.32 -73.04 -45.41
N ASP A 257 -42.52 -73.51 -46.65
CA ASP A 257 -41.88 -72.90 -47.83
C ASP A 257 -42.49 -71.54 -48.24
N GLU A 258 -43.78 -71.31 -47.97
CA GLU A 258 -44.46 -70.03 -48.28
C GLU A 258 -44.17 -68.99 -47.18
N VAL A 259 -44.20 -69.42 -45.92
CA VAL A 259 -43.89 -68.59 -44.75
C VAL A 259 -42.41 -68.20 -44.74
N MET A 260 -41.51 -69.12 -45.11
CA MET A 260 -40.08 -68.80 -45.25
C MET A 260 -39.84 -67.74 -46.33
N ARG A 261 -40.54 -67.81 -47.48
CA ARG A 261 -40.39 -66.81 -48.55
C ARG A 261 -40.90 -65.42 -48.13
N GLU A 262 -41.98 -65.34 -47.35
CA GLU A 262 -42.46 -64.07 -46.79
C GLU A 262 -41.54 -63.51 -45.70
N LEU A 263 -40.96 -64.37 -44.85
CA LEU A 263 -39.99 -63.97 -43.83
C LEU A 263 -38.68 -63.51 -44.46
N GLU A 264 -38.21 -64.18 -45.51
CA GLU A 264 -37.05 -63.76 -46.31
C GLU A 264 -37.29 -62.41 -46.99
N ALA A 265 -38.49 -62.17 -47.53
CA ALA A 265 -38.85 -60.88 -48.14
C ALA A 265 -38.96 -59.74 -47.10
N ARG A 266 -39.42 -60.04 -45.88
CA ARG A 266 -39.43 -59.08 -44.77
C ARG A 266 -38.01 -58.81 -44.26
N ALA A 267 -37.21 -59.85 -44.07
CA ALA A 267 -35.80 -59.74 -43.69
C ALA A 267 -35.00 -58.96 -44.74
N ALA A 268 -35.27 -59.12 -46.03
CA ALA A 268 -34.63 -58.34 -47.09
C ALA A 268 -35.02 -56.85 -47.05
N LYS A 269 -36.28 -56.52 -46.75
CA LYS A 269 -36.73 -55.13 -46.58
C LYS A 269 -36.14 -54.48 -45.33
N ASP A 270 -36.02 -55.23 -44.24
CA ASP A 270 -35.43 -54.75 -42.99
C ASP A 270 -33.91 -54.60 -43.13
N ALA A 271 -33.24 -55.52 -43.86
CA ALA A 271 -31.83 -55.39 -44.24
C ALA A 271 -31.59 -54.16 -45.14
N ALA A 272 -32.47 -53.88 -46.10
CA ALA A 272 -32.37 -52.67 -46.94
C ALA A 272 -32.57 -51.38 -46.12
N ARG A 273 -33.45 -51.38 -45.12
CA ARG A 273 -33.63 -50.25 -44.20
C ARG A 273 -32.43 -50.06 -43.28
N ALA A 274 -31.84 -51.15 -42.79
CA ALA A 274 -30.60 -51.13 -42.01
C ALA A 274 -29.45 -50.56 -42.83
N ASN A 275 -29.24 -51.06 -44.06
CA ASN A 275 -28.19 -50.56 -44.96
C ASN A 275 -28.35 -49.05 -45.25
N LEU A 276 -29.58 -48.56 -45.46
CA LEU A 276 -29.83 -47.13 -45.67
C LEU A 276 -29.58 -46.28 -44.42
N ALA A 277 -29.84 -46.83 -43.22
CA ALA A 277 -29.49 -46.19 -41.96
C ALA A 277 -27.97 -46.15 -41.76
N ASP A 278 -27.27 -47.22 -42.10
CA ASP A 278 -25.81 -47.32 -42.05
C ASP A 278 -25.14 -46.37 -43.06
N GLU A 279 -25.67 -46.24 -44.27
CA GLU A 279 -25.20 -45.26 -45.26
C GLU A 279 -25.37 -43.82 -44.76
N LYS A 280 -26.49 -43.49 -44.10
CA LYS A 280 -26.70 -42.18 -43.48
C LYS A 280 -25.75 -41.93 -42.32
N LEU A 281 -25.52 -42.94 -41.48
CA LEU A 281 -24.58 -42.85 -40.37
C LEU A 281 -23.16 -42.62 -40.87
N ASN A 282 -22.72 -43.40 -41.86
CA ASN A 282 -21.41 -43.26 -42.51
C ASN A 282 -21.27 -41.88 -43.16
N HIS A 283 -22.31 -41.37 -43.82
CA HIS A 283 -22.28 -40.03 -44.39
C HIS A 283 -22.10 -38.96 -43.30
N LEU A 284 -22.87 -39.03 -42.20
CA LEU A 284 -22.71 -38.10 -41.08
C LEU A 284 -21.31 -38.20 -40.46
N GLN A 285 -20.79 -39.42 -40.28
CA GLN A 285 -19.43 -39.64 -39.78
C GLN A 285 -18.39 -38.97 -40.68
N THR A 286 -18.42 -39.22 -42.00
CA THR A 286 -17.47 -38.59 -42.93
C THR A 286 -17.55 -37.06 -42.93
N VAL A 287 -18.74 -36.47 -42.80
CA VAL A 287 -18.90 -35.01 -42.68
C VAL A 287 -18.34 -34.50 -41.36
N THR A 288 -18.52 -35.22 -40.25
CA THR A 288 -17.91 -34.83 -38.97
C THR A 288 -16.40 -34.99 -38.97
N GLU A 289 -15.88 -36.07 -39.55
CA GLU A 289 -14.44 -36.34 -39.67
C GLU A 289 -13.75 -35.30 -40.54
N THR A 290 -14.33 -34.95 -41.69
CA THR A 290 -13.77 -33.88 -42.54
C THR A 290 -13.80 -32.52 -41.86
N ARG A 291 -14.85 -32.21 -41.09
CA ARG A 291 -14.90 -30.99 -40.27
C ARG A 291 -13.85 -31.01 -39.16
N ILE A 292 -13.67 -32.14 -38.47
CA ILE A 292 -12.65 -32.29 -37.43
C ILE A 292 -11.26 -32.14 -38.05
N ALA A 293 -10.98 -32.81 -39.17
CA ALA A 293 -9.71 -32.68 -39.89
C ALA A 293 -9.42 -31.24 -40.34
N GLN A 294 -10.44 -30.48 -40.76
CA GLN A 294 -10.29 -29.05 -41.08
C GLN A 294 -9.97 -28.20 -39.85
N LEU A 295 -10.63 -28.47 -38.71
CA LEU A 295 -10.34 -27.78 -37.46
C LEU A 295 -8.95 -28.14 -36.93
N GLU A 296 -8.54 -29.39 -37.04
CA GLU A 296 -7.19 -29.86 -36.69
C GLU A 296 -6.13 -29.19 -37.56
N ALA A 297 -6.35 -29.07 -38.88
CA ALA A 297 -5.45 -28.35 -39.78
C ALA A 297 -5.35 -26.85 -39.43
N GLN A 298 -6.47 -26.20 -39.07
CA GLN A 298 -6.47 -24.81 -38.61
C GLN A 298 -5.73 -24.66 -37.27
N VAL A 299 -5.89 -25.61 -36.35
CA VAL A 299 -5.16 -25.62 -35.07
C VAL A 299 -3.66 -25.85 -35.31
N GLU A 300 -3.28 -26.71 -36.25
CA GLU A 300 -1.90 -26.93 -36.64
C GLU A 300 -1.28 -25.68 -37.27
N GLU A 301 -2.00 -25.00 -38.17
CA GLU A 301 -1.57 -23.74 -38.77
C GLU A 301 -1.38 -22.65 -37.69
N LEU A 302 -2.35 -22.47 -36.79
CA LEU A 302 -2.24 -21.54 -35.67
C LEU A 302 -1.06 -21.91 -34.75
N SER A 303 -0.89 -23.19 -34.44
CA SER A 303 0.23 -23.67 -33.61
C SER A 303 1.58 -23.40 -34.27
N SER A 304 1.68 -23.59 -35.60
CA SER A 304 2.87 -23.27 -36.37
C SER A 304 3.16 -21.76 -36.38
N SER A 305 2.12 -20.93 -36.50
CA SER A 305 2.26 -19.48 -36.49
C SER A 305 2.73 -18.96 -35.13
N VAL A 306 2.19 -19.52 -34.03
CA VAL A 306 2.63 -19.21 -32.66
C VAL A 306 4.08 -19.63 -32.45
N ALA A 307 4.47 -20.83 -32.90
CA ALA A 307 5.86 -21.28 -32.83
C ALA A 307 6.83 -20.38 -33.61
N LEU A 308 6.41 -19.84 -34.77
CA LEU A 308 7.19 -18.86 -35.52
C LEU A 308 7.32 -17.53 -34.76
N TYR A 309 6.23 -17.03 -34.17
CA TYR A 309 6.27 -15.83 -33.32
C TYR A 309 7.20 -16.00 -32.13
N ASP A 310 7.10 -17.11 -31.39
CA ASP A 310 7.98 -17.41 -30.26
C ASP A 310 9.44 -17.46 -30.68
N ARG A 311 9.75 -18.04 -31.85
CA ARG A 311 11.12 -18.06 -32.40
C ARG A 311 11.63 -16.66 -32.71
N THR A 312 10.82 -15.79 -33.33
CA THR A 312 11.21 -14.40 -33.60
C THR A 312 11.37 -13.57 -32.32
N GLN A 313 10.58 -13.86 -31.28
CA GLN A 313 10.71 -13.24 -29.97
C GLN A 313 12.01 -13.66 -29.28
N GLN A 314 12.37 -14.95 -29.32
CA GLN A 314 13.64 -15.44 -28.80
C GLN A 314 14.83 -14.82 -29.55
N GLN A 315 14.77 -14.71 -30.88
CA GLN A 315 15.80 -14.03 -31.67
C GLN A 315 15.95 -12.56 -31.24
N SER A 316 14.84 -11.86 -31.02
CA SER A 316 14.84 -10.46 -30.56
C SER A 316 15.42 -10.33 -29.14
N GLN A 317 15.09 -11.24 -28.23
CA GLN A 317 15.65 -11.26 -26.87
C GLN A 317 17.17 -11.51 -26.88
N ASN A 318 17.64 -12.44 -27.71
CA ASN A 318 19.07 -12.73 -27.86
C ASN A 318 19.84 -11.53 -28.42
N LEU A 319 19.28 -10.82 -29.41
CA LEU A 319 19.86 -9.59 -29.94
C LEU A 319 19.92 -8.47 -28.88
N ILE A 320 18.85 -8.32 -28.08
CA ILE A 320 18.85 -7.35 -26.98
C ILE A 320 19.92 -7.70 -25.96
N GLN A 321 20.13 -8.98 -25.66
CA GLN A 321 21.17 -9.42 -24.73
C GLN A 321 22.58 -9.14 -25.27
N SER A 322 22.86 -9.45 -26.55
CA SER A 322 24.16 -9.14 -27.15
C SER A 322 24.46 -7.65 -27.18
N LEU A 323 23.46 -6.82 -27.49
CA LEU A 323 23.60 -5.35 -27.46
C LEU A 323 23.84 -4.82 -26.05
N LYS A 324 23.20 -5.40 -25.02
CA LYS A 324 23.46 -5.06 -23.61
C LYS A 324 24.90 -5.41 -23.21
N GLU A 325 25.40 -6.56 -23.64
CA GLU A 325 26.79 -6.98 -23.40
C GLU A 325 27.80 -6.09 -24.13
N GLU A 326 27.51 -5.68 -25.36
CA GLU A 326 28.32 -4.71 -26.11
C GLU A 326 28.38 -3.35 -25.42
N LEU A 327 27.24 -2.82 -24.98
CA LEU A 327 27.17 -1.57 -24.24
C LEU A 327 27.94 -1.64 -22.91
N ALA A 328 27.83 -2.76 -22.19
CA ALA A 328 28.60 -2.97 -20.96
C ALA A 328 30.12 -2.96 -21.23
N ARG A 329 30.55 -3.58 -22.33
CA ARG A 329 31.96 -3.58 -22.76
C ARG A 329 32.47 -2.18 -23.11
N THR A 330 31.71 -1.38 -23.88
CA THR A 330 32.14 -0.02 -24.27
C THR A 330 32.21 0.93 -23.07
N VAL A 331 31.27 0.83 -22.13
CA VAL A 331 31.28 1.63 -20.89
C VAL A 331 32.50 1.29 -20.02
N ALA A 332 32.88 0.02 -19.93
CA ALA A 332 34.08 -0.39 -19.20
C ALA A 332 35.37 0.16 -19.85
N GLN A 333 35.47 0.10 -21.18
CA GLN A 333 36.62 0.62 -21.92
C GLN A 333 36.79 2.14 -21.76
N SER A 334 35.68 2.90 -21.82
CA SER A 334 35.71 4.37 -21.63
C SER A 334 36.19 4.77 -20.23
N ARG A 335 35.80 4.03 -19.18
CA ARG A 335 36.28 4.27 -17.81
C ARG A 335 37.78 4.02 -17.65
N MET A 336 38.33 3.01 -18.32
CA MET A 336 39.77 2.73 -18.24
C MET A 336 40.60 3.81 -18.94
N ALA A 337 40.15 4.30 -20.10
CA ALA A 337 40.85 5.36 -20.83
C ALA A 337 41.00 6.66 -20.02
N ALA A 338 40.01 7.02 -19.20
CA ALA A 338 40.05 8.22 -18.35
C ALA A 338 41.08 8.14 -17.21
N ILE A 339 41.46 6.94 -16.77
CA ILE A 339 42.42 6.74 -15.67
C ILE A 339 43.87 6.88 -16.16
N TYR A 340 44.15 6.51 -17.41
CA TYR A 340 45.52 6.57 -17.94
C TYR A 340 45.96 7.99 -18.31
N SER A 341 45.04 8.94 -18.56
CA SER A 341 45.43 10.30 -18.96
C SER A 341 45.88 11.20 -17.80
N THR A 342 45.71 10.79 -16.54
CA THR A 342 46.03 11.63 -15.37
C THR A 342 47.43 11.38 -14.79
N ILE A 343 48.16 10.40 -15.32
CA ILE A 343 49.45 9.94 -14.75
C ILE A 343 50.67 10.58 -15.47
N ASP A 344 50.51 11.13 -16.67
CA ASP A 344 51.65 11.53 -17.52
C ASP A 344 52.24 12.94 -17.29
N GLU A 345 51.63 13.82 -16.48
CA GLU A 345 52.08 15.24 -16.39
C GLU A 345 53.12 15.57 -15.30
N GLU A 346 53.45 14.68 -14.35
CA GLU A 346 54.22 15.05 -13.13
C GLU A 346 55.75 14.76 -13.13
N SER A 347 56.40 14.34 -14.22
CA SER A 347 57.75 13.72 -14.13
C SER A 347 58.91 14.25 -15.00
N ASN A 348 59.14 15.57 -15.15
CA ASN A 348 60.32 16.06 -15.91
C ASN A 348 61.05 17.32 -15.38
N HIS A 349 62.05 17.16 -14.46
CA HIS A 349 63.45 17.67 -14.54
C HIS A 349 64.17 17.66 -13.17
N ASP A 350 65.31 16.95 -13.06
CA ASP A 350 66.00 16.68 -11.79
C ASP A 350 67.35 17.45 -11.64
N ILE A 351 67.59 18.05 -10.46
CA ILE A 351 68.74 18.94 -10.12
C ILE A 351 70.10 18.28 -10.39
N SER A 352 70.15 16.96 -10.33
CA SER A 352 71.35 16.14 -10.59
C SER A 352 71.87 16.27 -12.03
N SER A 353 70.97 16.55 -12.98
CA SER A 353 71.32 16.80 -14.40
C SER A 353 72.14 18.08 -14.58
N LEU A 354 71.80 19.14 -13.81
CA LEU A 354 72.48 20.43 -13.87
C LEU A 354 73.88 20.37 -13.25
N LEU A 355 74.05 19.70 -12.12
CA LEU A 355 75.36 19.53 -11.49
C LEU A 355 76.32 18.71 -12.37
N SER A 356 75.81 17.70 -13.07
CA SER A 356 76.58 16.93 -14.06
C SER A 356 76.99 17.77 -15.28
N SER A 357 76.22 18.80 -15.64
CA SER A 357 76.59 19.75 -16.69
C SER A 357 77.77 20.63 -16.27
N VAL A 358 77.74 21.18 -15.06
CA VAL A 358 78.79 22.05 -14.51
C VAL A 358 80.11 21.28 -14.28
N GLY A 359 80.02 20.03 -13.83
CA GLY A 359 81.21 19.17 -13.71
C GLY A 359 81.91 18.93 -15.04
N ARG A 360 81.14 18.76 -16.13
CA ARG A 360 81.68 18.55 -17.48
C ARG A 360 82.40 19.79 -18.02
N SER A 361 81.87 20.99 -17.79
CA SER A 361 82.50 22.23 -18.26
C SER A 361 83.82 22.53 -17.53
N LEU A 362 83.90 22.25 -16.24
CA LEU A 362 85.15 22.37 -15.46
C LEU A 362 86.24 21.39 -15.93
N ALA A 363 85.87 20.14 -16.23
CA ALA A 363 86.80 19.16 -16.77
C ALA A 363 87.34 19.57 -18.15
N MET A 364 86.50 20.15 -19.00
CA MET A 364 86.92 20.68 -20.30
C MET A 364 87.92 21.83 -20.15
N LEU A 365 87.69 22.76 -19.22
CA LEU A 365 88.60 23.88 -18.96
C LEU A 365 89.98 23.43 -18.43
N ALA A 366 90.02 22.46 -17.52
CA ALA A 366 91.28 21.88 -17.04
C ALA A 366 92.07 21.22 -18.18
N SER A 367 91.37 20.51 -19.07
CA SER A 367 92.00 19.88 -20.24
C SER A 367 92.46 20.88 -21.30
N ALA A 368 91.87 22.07 -21.37
CA ALA A 368 92.27 23.14 -22.28
C ALA A 368 93.51 23.90 -21.76
N ASN A 369 93.60 24.12 -20.45
CA ASN A 369 94.76 24.75 -19.81
C ASN A 369 96.04 23.87 -19.86
N GLN A 370 95.89 22.53 -19.87
CA GLN A 370 97.03 21.63 -20.12
C GLN A 370 97.53 21.65 -21.57
N ARG A 371 96.70 22.15 -22.51
CA ARG A 371 97.01 22.21 -23.94
C ARG A 371 97.52 23.58 -24.41
N SER A 372 97.44 24.63 -23.59
CA SER A 372 97.97 25.95 -23.93
C SER A 372 99.47 26.03 -23.71
N GLN A 373 100.18 26.70 -24.63
CA GLN A 373 101.64 26.86 -24.59
C GLN A 373 102.11 27.80 -23.46
N GLU A 374 101.20 28.62 -22.92
CA GLU A 374 101.36 29.31 -21.65
C GLU A 374 100.47 28.62 -20.61
N SER A 375 101.05 27.69 -19.84
CA SER A 375 100.34 27.07 -18.72
C SER A 375 100.28 28.04 -17.56
N VAL A 376 99.09 28.48 -17.17
CA VAL A 376 98.91 29.23 -15.92
C VAL A 376 99.22 28.27 -14.78
N ALA A 377 100.39 28.46 -14.15
CA ALA A 377 100.94 27.55 -13.13
C ALA A 377 100.02 27.38 -11.90
N ASP A 378 99.07 28.30 -11.71
CA ASP A 378 98.03 28.14 -10.71
C ASP A 378 96.67 28.64 -11.23
N LEU A 379 96.09 27.88 -12.17
CA LEU A 379 94.76 28.14 -12.73
C LEU A 379 93.70 28.29 -11.64
N ALA A 380 93.84 27.58 -10.51
CA ALA A 380 92.92 27.67 -9.39
C ALA A 380 93.01 29.02 -8.67
N LEU A 381 94.21 29.59 -8.49
CA LEU A 381 94.38 30.92 -7.90
C LEU A 381 93.95 32.04 -8.85
N GLU A 382 94.20 31.94 -10.16
CA GLU A 382 93.79 32.98 -11.11
C GLU A 382 92.28 32.93 -11.38
N ILE A 383 91.68 31.72 -11.44
CA ILE A 383 90.23 31.55 -11.40
C ILE A 383 89.68 32.11 -10.09
N ASN A 384 90.30 31.85 -8.93
CA ASN A 384 89.86 32.46 -7.67
C ASN A 384 90.04 33.97 -7.65
N ARG A 385 91.03 34.54 -8.32
CA ARG A 385 91.29 35.99 -8.36
C ARG A 385 90.27 36.70 -9.25
N ILE A 386 89.98 36.11 -10.42
CA ILE A 386 88.90 36.56 -11.32
C ILE A 386 87.57 36.37 -10.62
N LEU A 387 87.28 35.19 -10.06
CA LEU A 387 86.09 34.95 -9.25
C LEU A 387 86.02 35.87 -8.05
N SER A 388 87.12 36.28 -7.40
CA SER A 388 87.07 37.17 -6.23
C SER A 388 86.80 38.63 -6.59
N LYS A 389 87.38 39.13 -7.70
CA LYS A 389 87.01 40.44 -8.27
C LYS A 389 85.58 40.43 -8.79
N HIS A 390 85.23 39.39 -9.53
CA HIS A 390 83.87 39.18 -9.98
C HIS A 390 82.94 38.92 -8.80
N ASN A 391 83.38 38.36 -7.67
CA ASN A 391 82.58 38.16 -6.46
C ASN A 391 82.33 39.48 -5.75
N PHE A 392 83.22 40.47 -5.78
CA PHE A 392 82.93 41.76 -5.15
C PHE A 392 81.92 42.58 -5.97
N ASP A 393 82.06 42.59 -7.30
CA ASP A 393 81.10 43.24 -8.20
C ASP A 393 79.80 42.44 -8.34
N VAL A 394 79.87 41.11 -8.33
CA VAL A 394 78.69 40.23 -8.24
C VAL A 394 78.10 40.29 -6.86
N HIS A 395 78.80 40.51 -5.75
CA HIS A 395 78.14 40.70 -4.46
C HIS A 395 77.46 42.05 -4.39
N LYS A 396 77.99 43.10 -5.05
CA LYS A 396 77.31 44.39 -5.15
C LYS A 396 76.09 44.32 -6.09
N ARG A 397 76.22 43.65 -7.24
CA ARG A 397 75.10 43.37 -8.14
C ARG A 397 74.12 42.40 -7.52
N CYS A 398 74.53 41.26 -7.00
CA CYS A 398 73.70 40.32 -6.25
C CYS A 398 73.07 40.97 -5.02
N ALA A 399 73.72 41.89 -4.29
CA ALA A 399 73.06 42.62 -3.21
C ALA A 399 71.98 43.58 -3.75
N GLN A 400 72.25 44.23 -4.89
CA GLN A 400 71.29 45.08 -5.59
C GLN A 400 70.14 44.25 -6.18
N ASP A 401 70.44 43.20 -6.94
CA ASP A 401 69.52 42.21 -7.49
C ASP A 401 68.75 41.50 -6.37
N VAL A 402 69.33 41.24 -5.19
CA VAL A 402 68.59 40.69 -4.03
C VAL A 402 67.67 41.75 -3.44
N LEU A 403 68.04 43.02 -3.45
CA LEU A 403 67.15 44.12 -3.06
C LEU A 403 66.01 44.31 -4.06
N ASP A 404 66.33 44.27 -5.35
CA ASP A 404 65.39 44.41 -6.45
C ASP A 404 64.47 43.18 -6.51
N ILE A 405 65.00 41.95 -6.37
CA ILE A 405 64.23 40.71 -6.22
C ILE A 405 63.42 40.72 -4.92
N LYS A 406 63.87 41.36 -3.83
CA LYS A 406 63.05 41.52 -2.62
C LYS A 406 61.91 42.50 -2.83
N GLN A 407 62.13 43.59 -3.56
CA GLN A 407 61.09 44.54 -3.92
C GLN A 407 60.11 43.95 -4.95
N GLU A 408 60.63 43.20 -5.91
CA GLU A 408 59.86 42.38 -6.83
C GLU A 408 59.13 41.29 -6.07
N PHE A 409 59.73 40.62 -5.09
CA PHE A 409 59.07 39.58 -4.29
C PHE A 409 58.02 40.18 -3.37
N GLU A 410 58.23 41.34 -2.75
CA GLU A 410 57.21 42.03 -1.96
C GLU A 410 56.09 42.54 -2.86
N SER A 411 56.38 43.08 -4.04
CA SER A 411 55.34 43.46 -5.02
C SER A 411 54.65 42.24 -5.65
N TYR A 412 55.36 41.13 -5.85
CA TYR A 412 54.81 39.85 -6.30
C TYR A 412 53.98 39.23 -5.18
N LYS A 413 54.36 39.37 -3.91
CA LYS A 413 53.62 38.94 -2.73
C LYS A 413 52.44 39.84 -2.46
N GLU A 414 52.47 41.12 -2.81
CA GLU A 414 51.30 42.01 -2.78
C GLU A 414 50.36 41.70 -3.94
N LEU A 415 50.86 41.47 -5.15
CA LEU A 415 50.10 41.01 -6.32
C LEU A 415 49.55 39.58 -6.15
N HIS A 416 50.31 38.70 -5.49
CA HIS A 416 49.88 37.36 -5.09
C HIS A 416 49.05 37.37 -3.83
N ALA A 417 49.15 38.33 -2.92
CA ALA A 417 48.20 38.48 -1.81
C ALA A 417 46.87 39.03 -2.34
N ALA A 418 46.91 39.91 -3.34
CA ALA A 418 45.72 40.33 -4.09
C ALA A 418 45.17 39.19 -4.97
N SER A 419 46.02 38.33 -5.54
CA SER A 419 45.59 37.16 -6.33
C SER A 419 45.23 35.95 -5.50
N TYR A 420 45.80 35.74 -4.31
CA TYR A 420 45.35 34.78 -3.29
C TYR A 420 44.11 35.33 -2.61
N SER A 421 43.95 36.64 -2.41
CA SER A 421 42.68 37.19 -1.94
C SER A 421 41.58 37.00 -3.00
N LYS A 422 41.87 37.19 -4.30
CA LYS A 422 40.92 36.93 -5.40
C LYS A 422 40.71 35.45 -5.71
N SER A 423 41.74 34.61 -5.60
CA SER A 423 41.69 33.16 -5.80
C SER A 423 41.09 32.46 -4.58
N SER A 424 41.45 32.86 -3.37
CA SER A 424 40.82 32.43 -2.12
C SER A 424 39.40 32.97 -1.97
N HIS A 425 39.05 34.15 -2.51
CA HIS A 425 37.64 34.55 -2.63
C HIS A 425 36.92 33.76 -3.73
N ARG A 426 37.58 33.38 -4.84
CA ARG A 426 36.97 32.50 -5.84
C ARG A 426 36.77 31.09 -5.32
N LEU A 427 37.77 30.49 -4.68
CA LEU A 427 37.73 29.18 -4.01
C LEU A 427 36.76 29.20 -2.82
N SER A 428 36.82 30.20 -1.93
CA SER A 428 35.85 30.32 -0.83
C SER A 428 34.42 30.57 -1.32
N ARG A 429 34.24 31.28 -2.44
CA ARG A 429 32.93 31.49 -3.05
C ARG A 429 32.43 30.24 -3.77
N THR A 430 33.29 29.48 -4.45
CA THR A 430 32.90 28.19 -5.04
C THR A 430 32.63 27.15 -3.96
N ASP A 431 33.44 27.09 -2.90
CA ASP A 431 33.23 26.19 -1.75
C ASP A 431 31.97 26.58 -0.96
N SER A 432 31.67 27.88 -0.84
CA SER A 432 30.41 28.37 -0.26
C SER A 432 29.21 28.06 -1.15
N GLU A 433 29.33 28.23 -2.47
CA GLU A 433 28.27 27.91 -3.43
C GLU A 433 28.03 26.38 -3.53
N GLU A 434 29.08 25.57 -3.40
CA GLU A 434 29.00 24.11 -3.32
C GLU A 434 28.46 23.64 -1.97
N SER A 435 28.87 24.24 -0.85
CA SER A 435 28.26 24.05 0.46
C SER A 435 26.77 24.40 0.45
N ASP A 436 26.37 25.49 -0.20
CA ASP A 436 24.97 25.88 -0.37
C ASP A 436 24.19 24.89 -1.25
N LYS A 437 24.81 24.34 -2.29
CA LYS A 437 24.21 23.26 -3.09
C LYS A 437 24.07 21.98 -2.29
N VAL A 438 25.08 21.59 -1.52
CA VAL A 438 25.05 20.39 -0.66
C VAL A 438 23.99 20.56 0.44
N THR A 439 23.88 21.71 1.07
CA THR A 439 22.82 21.98 2.08
C THR A 439 21.43 21.98 1.46
N ARG A 440 21.26 22.51 0.24
CA ARG A 440 19.98 22.41 -0.50
C ARG A 440 19.63 20.98 -0.90
N LEU A 441 20.59 20.21 -1.41
CA LEU A 441 20.38 18.81 -1.81
C LEU A 441 20.10 17.92 -0.60
N THR A 442 20.81 18.14 0.51
CA THR A 442 20.55 17.45 1.78
C THR A 442 19.18 17.82 2.34
N ALA A 443 18.77 19.10 2.30
CA ALA A 443 17.42 19.52 2.67
C ALA A 443 16.34 18.89 1.78
N GLN A 444 16.55 18.82 0.47
CA GLN A 444 15.64 18.16 -0.47
C GLN A 444 15.54 16.65 -0.20
N LEU A 445 16.67 15.98 0.08
CA LEU A 445 16.69 14.57 0.48
C LEU A 445 15.94 14.34 1.79
N LEU A 446 16.10 15.23 2.77
CA LEU A 446 15.41 15.15 4.06
C LEU A 446 13.91 15.36 3.90
N ALA A 447 13.49 16.32 3.07
CA ALA A 447 12.08 16.56 2.74
C ALA A 447 11.46 15.35 2.02
N LYS A 448 12.15 14.78 1.01
CA LYS A 448 11.70 13.57 0.32
C LYS A 448 11.63 12.37 1.26
N LYS A 449 12.60 12.21 2.16
CA LYS A 449 12.57 11.16 3.19
C LYS A 449 11.39 11.33 4.15
N GLN A 450 11.06 12.55 4.55
CA GLN A 450 9.86 12.84 5.35
C GLN A 450 8.57 12.52 4.59
N GLU A 451 8.49 12.87 3.30
CA GLU A 451 7.36 12.54 2.42
C GLU A 451 7.17 11.02 2.31
N TYR A 452 8.22 10.25 2.02
CA TYR A 452 8.16 8.79 1.96
C TYR A 452 7.78 8.18 3.31
N ASN A 453 8.32 8.68 4.42
CA ASN A 453 7.94 8.21 5.76
C ASN A 453 6.47 8.52 6.07
N GLY A 454 5.97 9.69 5.64
CA GLY A 454 4.55 10.04 5.75
C GLY A 454 3.65 9.10 4.94
N ASN A 455 4.04 8.81 3.69
CA ASN A 455 3.32 7.86 2.83
C ASN A 455 3.33 6.44 3.41
N ILE A 456 4.46 5.98 3.96
CA ILE A 456 4.57 4.69 4.65
C ILE A 456 3.67 4.67 5.89
N ALA A 457 3.62 5.75 6.67
CA ALA A 457 2.74 5.84 7.83
C ALA A 457 1.25 5.78 7.44
N ALA A 458 0.86 6.48 6.37
CA ALA A 458 -0.50 6.44 5.83
C ALA A 458 -0.88 5.06 5.30
N LEU A 459 0.00 4.40 4.52
CA LEU A 459 -0.21 3.03 4.05
C LEU A 459 -0.31 2.05 5.22
N ASN A 460 0.50 2.20 6.26
CA ASN A 460 0.38 1.37 7.45
C ASN A 460 -0.94 1.61 8.20
N GLN A 461 -1.49 2.82 8.16
CA GLN A 461 -2.80 3.11 8.72
C GLN A 461 -3.91 2.42 7.93
N THR A 462 -3.90 2.50 6.61
CA THR A 462 -4.90 1.82 5.76
C THR A 462 -4.79 0.29 5.88
N ILE A 463 -3.59 -0.27 6.00
CA ILE A 463 -3.38 -1.70 6.27
C ILE A 463 -4.04 -2.09 7.61
N ARG A 464 -3.88 -1.31 8.67
CA ARG A 464 -4.53 -1.60 9.97
C ARG A 464 -6.05 -1.52 9.86
N GLU A 465 -6.58 -0.52 9.16
CA GLU A 465 -8.03 -0.38 8.93
C GLU A 465 -8.60 -1.57 8.15
N LEU A 466 -7.90 -2.03 7.11
CA LEU A 466 -8.28 -3.23 6.35
C LEU A 466 -8.15 -4.51 7.20
N GLN A 467 -7.13 -4.62 8.05
CA GLN A 467 -7.01 -5.75 8.98
C GLN A 467 -8.17 -5.79 9.99
N MET A 468 -8.58 -4.64 10.51
CA MET A 468 -9.75 -4.54 11.39
C MET A 468 -11.04 -4.91 10.65
N SER A 469 -11.26 -4.41 9.43
CA SER A 469 -12.46 -4.74 8.66
C SER A 469 -12.55 -6.23 8.30
N ILE A 470 -11.41 -6.86 7.97
CA ILE A 470 -11.33 -8.32 7.76
C ILE A 470 -11.66 -9.08 9.05
N ALA A 471 -11.19 -8.61 10.21
CA ALA A 471 -11.51 -9.23 11.49
C ALA A 471 -13.02 -9.13 11.79
N ASP A 472 -13.63 -7.97 11.55
CA ASP A 472 -15.07 -7.74 11.74
C ASP A 472 -15.93 -8.58 10.78
N LEU A 473 -15.51 -8.72 9.52
CA LEU A 473 -16.19 -9.59 8.57
C LEU A 473 -16.09 -11.06 8.99
N LYS A 474 -14.93 -11.50 9.49
CA LYS A 474 -14.75 -12.86 10.02
C LYS A 474 -15.61 -13.13 11.25
N THR A 475 -15.76 -12.17 12.16
CA THR A 475 -16.62 -12.34 13.34
C THR A 475 -18.10 -12.37 12.96
N LYS A 476 -18.54 -11.50 12.04
CA LYS A 476 -19.91 -11.54 11.50
C LYS A 476 -20.22 -12.87 10.83
N HIS A 477 -19.33 -13.38 9.96
CA HIS A 477 -19.55 -14.66 9.30
C HIS A 477 -19.62 -15.82 10.31
N ARG A 478 -18.78 -15.82 11.36
CA ARG A 478 -18.89 -16.81 12.45
C ARG A 478 -20.23 -16.71 13.19
N GLN A 479 -20.75 -15.50 13.42
CA GLN A 479 -22.05 -15.29 14.06
C GLN A 479 -23.19 -15.79 13.17
N GLU A 480 -23.15 -15.50 11.87
CA GLU A 480 -24.14 -15.99 10.89
C GLU A 480 -24.14 -17.51 10.81
N LEU A 481 -22.96 -18.15 10.76
CA LEU A 481 -22.84 -19.61 10.81
C LEU A 481 -23.44 -20.19 12.10
N ALA A 482 -23.11 -19.60 13.26
CA ALA A 482 -23.65 -20.04 14.53
C ALA A 482 -25.18 -19.88 14.60
N GLN A 483 -25.73 -18.81 14.01
CA GLN A 483 -27.16 -18.57 13.94
C GLN A 483 -27.86 -19.59 13.03
N VAL A 484 -27.29 -19.88 11.85
CA VAL A 484 -27.81 -20.90 10.93
C VAL A 484 -27.77 -22.27 11.59
N GLU A 485 -26.64 -22.66 12.20
CA GLU A 485 -26.54 -23.91 12.95
C GLU A 485 -27.57 -24.00 14.08
N SER A 486 -27.75 -22.93 14.86
CA SER A 486 -28.77 -22.88 15.91
C SER A 486 -30.17 -23.07 15.33
N SER A 487 -30.48 -22.45 14.19
CA SER A 487 -31.79 -22.59 13.55
C SER A 487 -32.04 -24.03 13.06
N TRP A 488 -31.02 -24.70 12.51
CA TRP A 488 -31.11 -26.10 12.12
C TRP A 488 -31.23 -27.03 13.32
N ARG A 489 -30.47 -26.80 14.38
CA ARG A 489 -30.60 -27.55 15.65
C ARG A 489 -32.01 -27.40 16.23
N SER A 490 -32.59 -26.20 16.21
CA SER A 490 -33.97 -25.99 16.67
C SER A 490 -35.01 -26.68 15.79
N ARG A 491 -34.86 -26.65 14.45
CA ARG A 491 -35.76 -27.38 13.54
C ARG A 491 -35.67 -28.89 13.72
N LEU A 492 -34.45 -29.41 13.89
CA LEU A 492 -34.22 -30.82 14.16
C LEU A 492 -34.88 -31.24 15.48
N ALA A 493 -34.65 -30.49 16.56
CA ALA A 493 -35.29 -30.74 17.86
C ALA A 493 -36.82 -30.72 17.78
N ALA A 494 -37.40 -29.77 17.04
CA ALA A 494 -38.86 -29.71 16.84
C ALA A 494 -39.40 -30.93 16.05
N SER A 495 -38.65 -31.40 15.04
CA SER A 495 -38.99 -32.61 14.29
C SER A 495 -38.84 -33.88 15.12
N GLU A 496 -37.81 -33.97 15.96
CA GLU A 496 -37.64 -35.09 16.89
C GLU A 496 -38.75 -35.13 17.94
N GLU A 497 -39.15 -33.96 18.45
CA GLU A 497 -40.24 -33.84 19.41
C GLU A 497 -41.60 -34.20 18.80
N SER A 498 -41.87 -33.81 17.54
CA SER A 498 -43.11 -34.21 16.86
C SER A 498 -43.19 -35.72 16.62
N MET A 499 -42.06 -36.34 16.26
CA MET A 499 -41.92 -37.79 16.12
C MET A 499 -42.06 -38.52 17.46
N ALA A 500 -41.48 -37.97 18.53
CA ALA A 500 -41.63 -38.49 19.89
C ALA A 500 -43.10 -38.47 20.34
N ARG A 501 -43.80 -37.34 20.11
CA ARG A 501 -45.25 -37.23 20.39
C ARG A 501 -46.07 -38.22 19.55
N GLN A 502 -45.71 -38.47 18.29
CA GLN A 502 -46.40 -39.46 17.47
C GLN A 502 -46.17 -40.88 18.00
N ARG A 503 -44.95 -41.22 18.42
CA ARG A 503 -44.64 -42.50 19.06
C ARG A 503 -45.42 -42.65 20.37
N GLU A 504 -45.49 -41.61 21.19
CA GLU A 504 -46.26 -41.60 22.44
C GLU A 504 -47.75 -41.82 22.18
N ARG A 505 -48.35 -41.10 21.22
CA ARG A 505 -49.75 -41.31 20.82
C ARG A 505 -50.00 -42.74 20.31
N SER A 506 -49.08 -43.28 19.49
CA SER A 506 -49.20 -44.65 18.99
C SER A 506 -49.08 -45.67 20.11
N MET A 507 -48.19 -45.45 21.08
CA MET A 507 -48.05 -46.30 22.27
C MET A 507 -49.29 -46.23 23.16
N GLN A 508 -49.87 -45.04 23.35
CA GLN A 508 -51.13 -44.86 24.08
C GLN A 508 -52.27 -45.63 23.40
N LEU A 509 -52.44 -45.47 22.08
CA LEU A 509 -53.45 -46.22 21.32
C LEU A 509 -53.24 -47.74 21.40
N LEU A 510 -52.00 -48.22 21.36
CA LEU A 510 -51.71 -49.65 21.55
C LEU A 510 -52.08 -50.10 22.97
N SER A 511 -51.76 -49.30 24.00
CA SER A 511 -52.15 -49.60 25.38
C SER A 511 -53.66 -49.60 25.59
N ASP A 512 -54.40 -48.71 24.91
CA ASP A 512 -55.86 -48.67 24.95
C ASP A 512 -56.46 -49.89 24.21
N ARG A 513 -55.88 -50.29 23.07
CA ARG A 513 -56.26 -51.53 22.37
C ARG A 513 -55.96 -52.79 23.18
N GLU A 514 -54.88 -52.79 23.96
CA GLU A 514 -54.57 -53.88 24.88
C GLU A 514 -55.60 -53.95 26.00
N ARG A 515 -55.96 -52.81 26.61
CA ARG A 515 -57.07 -52.75 27.58
C ARG A 515 -58.40 -53.20 27.00
N GLU A 516 -58.76 -52.76 25.79
CA GLU A 516 -59.98 -53.21 25.10
C GLU A 516 -59.97 -54.74 24.91
N ARG A 517 -58.83 -55.33 24.53
CA ARG A 517 -58.71 -56.80 24.42
C ARG A 517 -58.80 -57.49 25.78
N ASP A 518 -58.22 -56.91 26.82
CA ASP A 518 -58.32 -57.47 28.17
C ASP A 518 -59.76 -57.41 28.67
N ASP A 519 -60.48 -56.31 28.43
CA ASP A 519 -61.92 -56.16 28.74
C ASP A 519 -62.79 -57.14 27.91
N GLU A 520 -62.51 -57.32 26.61
CA GLU A 520 -63.15 -58.31 25.74
C GLU A 520 -62.86 -59.75 26.22
N SER A 521 -61.63 -60.02 26.65
CA SER A 521 -61.23 -61.30 27.24
C SER A 521 -61.95 -61.55 28.57
N ASP A 522 -62.06 -60.55 29.44
CA ASP A 522 -62.74 -60.66 30.73
C ASP A 522 -64.26 -60.79 30.57
N THR A 523 -64.86 -60.08 29.60
CA THR A 523 -66.28 -60.25 29.24
C THR A 523 -66.56 -61.61 28.60
N ALA A 524 -65.69 -62.09 27.71
CA ALA A 524 -65.78 -63.44 27.16
C ALA A 524 -65.60 -64.51 28.24
N ALA A 525 -64.67 -64.33 29.18
CA ALA A 525 -64.49 -65.19 30.33
C ALA A 525 -65.70 -65.16 31.28
N GLY A 526 -66.36 -64.01 31.43
CA GLY A 526 -67.64 -63.84 32.14
C GLY A 526 -68.79 -64.59 31.46
N LEU A 527 -68.90 -64.49 30.13
CA LEU A 527 -69.89 -65.21 29.32
C LEU A 527 -69.67 -66.73 29.36
N LEU A 528 -68.42 -67.19 29.30
CA LEU A 528 -68.07 -68.60 29.46
C LEU A 528 -68.38 -69.11 30.88
N ARG A 529 -68.23 -68.27 31.91
CA ARG A 529 -68.65 -68.61 33.27
C ARG A 529 -70.17 -68.68 33.44
N SER A 530 -70.92 -67.86 32.69
CA SER A 530 -72.40 -67.92 32.66
C SER A 530 -72.98 -69.06 31.81
N THR A 531 -72.20 -69.62 30.88
CA THR A 531 -72.64 -70.71 29.98
C THR A 531 -72.17 -72.11 30.41
N SER A 532 -71.25 -72.22 31.38
CA SER A 532 -70.79 -73.51 31.95
C SER A 532 -71.71 -74.06 33.07
N GLY A 533 -73.02 -73.94 32.88
CA GLY A 533 -74.02 -74.31 33.87
C GLY A 533 -75.31 -74.89 33.29
N ASN A 534 -75.25 -75.83 32.34
CA ASN A 534 -76.21 -76.94 32.29
C ASN A 534 -75.89 -78.02 31.24
N VAL A 535 -76.04 -79.26 31.68
CA VAL A 535 -75.79 -80.55 31.01
C VAL A 535 -77.04 -81.01 30.23
N GLN A 536 -76.93 -81.68 29.07
CA GLN A 536 -77.34 -83.10 28.87
C GLN A 536 -77.20 -83.67 27.42
N ALA A 537 -76.39 -84.74 27.36
CA ALA A 537 -76.32 -85.94 26.51
C ALA A 537 -77.20 -86.17 25.25
N GLY A 538 -76.58 -86.73 24.20
CA GLY A 538 -77.25 -87.60 23.21
C GLY A 538 -76.45 -87.99 21.94
N HIS A 539 -75.81 -89.18 21.96
CA HIS A 539 -75.36 -90.07 20.86
C HIS A 539 -74.19 -89.69 19.90
N GLY A 540 -73.19 -90.60 19.82
CA GLY A 540 -71.93 -90.52 19.05
C GLY A 540 -72.00 -91.01 17.59
N PRO A 541 -70.93 -91.52 16.93
CA PRO A 541 -69.60 -91.95 17.43
C PRO A 541 -68.37 -91.53 16.55
N HIS A 542 -67.17 -92.01 16.93
CA HIS A 542 -65.91 -92.15 16.15
C HIS A 542 -64.80 -91.09 16.28
N THR A 543 -63.86 -91.39 17.20
CA THR A 543 -62.40 -91.54 17.02
C THR A 543 -61.58 -90.56 16.15
N ASN A 544 -60.65 -89.89 16.85
CA ASN A 544 -59.25 -89.58 16.51
C ASN A 544 -58.87 -88.70 15.28
N SER A 545 -58.02 -87.72 15.62
CA SER A 545 -56.81 -87.28 14.90
C SER A 545 -56.90 -86.04 14.00
N ILE A 546 -56.34 -84.95 14.54
CA ILE A 546 -55.37 -84.01 13.93
C ILE A 546 -55.71 -83.43 12.55
N GLY A 547 -55.95 -82.12 12.52
CA GLY A 547 -55.85 -81.27 11.32
C GLY A 547 -55.83 -79.80 11.74
N SER A 548 -54.66 -79.23 12.04
CA SER A 548 -53.98 -78.32 11.11
C SER A 548 -54.90 -77.23 10.56
N GLY A 549 -55.26 -76.26 11.40
CA GLY A 549 -55.67 -74.94 10.95
C GLY A 549 -54.47 -74.26 10.28
N ASN A 550 -54.51 -74.18 8.96
CA ASN A 550 -53.43 -73.78 8.07
C ASN A 550 -52.63 -72.54 8.55
N PRO A 551 -51.34 -72.66 8.90
CA PRO A 551 -50.45 -71.51 9.09
C PRO A 551 -50.26 -70.70 7.79
N GLN A 552 -50.65 -71.27 6.64
CA GLN A 552 -50.62 -70.62 5.34
C GLN A 552 -51.69 -69.55 5.13
N GLN A 553 -52.86 -69.61 5.79
CA GLN A 553 -53.88 -68.56 5.65
C GLN A 553 -53.56 -67.32 6.50
N ALA A 554 -52.98 -67.50 7.69
CA ALA A 554 -52.45 -66.40 8.50
C ALA A 554 -51.20 -65.77 7.84
N ALA A 555 -50.34 -66.58 7.22
CA ALA A 555 -49.21 -66.10 6.42
C ALA A 555 -49.67 -65.40 5.13
N GLN A 556 -50.75 -65.86 4.48
CA GLN A 556 -51.35 -65.16 3.34
C GLN A 556 -51.97 -63.83 3.73
N LEU A 557 -52.64 -63.72 4.88
CA LEU A 557 -53.20 -62.45 5.38
C LEU A 557 -52.11 -61.47 5.83
N LEU A 558 -51.02 -61.94 6.44
CA LEU A 558 -49.84 -61.13 6.72
C LEU A 558 -49.09 -60.72 5.44
N ALA A 559 -49.08 -61.57 4.41
CA ALA A 559 -48.49 -61.25 3.11
C ALA A 559 -49.37 -60.32 2.25
N THR A 560 -50.71 -60.38 2.38
CA THR A 560 -51.61 -59.41 1.74
C THR A 560 -51.59 -58.07 2.46
N LEU A 561 -51.48 -58.06 3.80
CA LEU A 561 -51.28 -56.83 4.58
C LEU A 561 -49.88 -56.23 4.39
N SER A 562 -48.83 -57.05 4.18
CA SER A 562 -47.50 -56.54 3.81
C SER A 562 -47.47 -56.02 2.36
N LYS A 563 -48.21 -56.64 1.43
CA LYS A 563 -48.43 -56.12 0.07
C LYS A 563 -49.26 -54.84 0.04
N GLN A 564 -50.22 -54.67 0.95
CA GLN A 564 -51.04 -53.46 1.07
C GLN A 564 -50.27 -52.30 1.73
N ARG A 565 -49.42 -52.59 2.73
CA ARG A 565 -48.52 -51.59 3.35
C ARG A 565 -47.37 -51.16 2.43
N GLN A 566 -46.92 -52.02 1.53
CA GLN A 566 -46.00 -51.65 0.44
C GLN A 566 -46.70 -50.85 -0.68
N HIS A 567 -48.03 -50.93 -0.81
CA HIS A 567 -48.80 -50.14 -1.78
C HIS A 567 -49.07 -48.69 -1.33
N GLU A 568 -49.11 -48.42 -0.02
CA GLU A 568 -49.30 -47.05 0.50
C GLU A 568 -47.98 -46.28 0.66
N LEU A 569 -46.85 -46.97 0.90
CA LEU A 569 -45.51 -46.35 0.89
C LEU A 569 -44.97 -46.08 -0.52
N ARG A 570 -45.65 -46.55 -1.58
CA ARG A 570 -45.35 -46.21 -2.99
C ARG A 570 -46.14 -44.99 -3.49
N ARG A 571 -46.99 -44.38 -2.66
CA ARG A 571 -47.90 -43.29 -3.07
C ARG A 571 -47.46 -41.87 -2.69
N GLU A 572 -46.31 -41.70 -2.01
CA GLU A 572 -45.71 -40.37 -1.77
C GLU A 572 -44.26 -40.24 -2.28
N GLY A 573 -43.91 -41.01 -3.30
CA GLY A 573 -42.56 -40.98 -3.90
C GLY A 573 -42.55 -41.41 -5.35
N PHE A 574 -43.42 -40.85 -6.19
CA PHE A 574 -43.35 -41.03 -7.64
C PHE A 574 -43.98 -39.85 -8.38
N VAL A 575 -43.18 -38.79 -8.55
CA VAL A 575 -43.40 -37.80 -9.61
C VAL A 575 -42.08 -37.66 -10.35
N SER A 576 -41.83 -38.58 -11.29
CA SER A 576 -41.10 -38.29 -12.52
C SER A 576 -41.01 -39.55 -13.40
N SER A 577 -41.15 -39.32 -14.70
CA SER A 577 -40.89 -40.24 -15.83
C SER A 577 -42.02 -41.19 -16.25
N LYS A 578 -43.05 -40.59 -16.87
CA LYS A 578 -43.68 -41.13 -18.08
C LYS A 578 -43.42 -40.16 -19.23
N THR A 579 -42.21 -40.15 -19.79
CA THR A 579 -41.88 -39.32 -20.97
C THR A 579 -42.02 -40.07 -22.30
N SER A 580 -42.86 -41.12 -22.36
CA SER A 580 -43.16 -41.84 -23.61
C SER A 580 -44.64 -41.73 -24.04
N ASP A 581 -45.55 -41.35 -23.13
CA ASP A 581 -46.96 -41.14 -23.47
C ASP A 581 -47.25 -39.67 -23.84
N GLU A 582 -46.38 -38.73 -23.45
CA GLU A 582 -46.55 -37.29 -23.73
C GLU A 582 -46.18 -36.91 -25.17
N ASP A 583 -45.18 -37.57 -25.77
CA ASP A 583 -44.85 -37.40 -27.19
C ASP A 583 -45.87 -38.08 -28.11
N SER A 584 -46.54 -39.14 -27.64
CA SER A 584 -47.66 -39.78 -28.34
C SER A 584 -48.92 -38.90 -28.26
N MET A 585 -49.22 -38.30 -27.11
CA MET A 585 -50.34 -37.36 -26.95
C MET A 585 -50.10 -36.03 -27.67
N LEU A 586 -48.86 -35.54 -27.74
CA LEU A 586 -48.49 -34.38 -28.55
C LEU A 586 -48.60 -34.69 -30.05
N ALA A 587 -48.15 -35.88 -30.49
CA ALA A 587 -48.35 -36.33 -31.87
C ALA A 587 -49.84 -36.49 -32.24
N GLU A 588 -50.66 -36.95 -31.30
CA GLU A 588 -52.11 -37.07 -31.47
C GLU A 588 -52.81 -35.69 -31.48
N LEU A 589 -52.37 -34.73 -30.65
CA LEU A 589 -52.85 -33.34 -30.66
C LEU A 589 -52.44 -32.57 -31.93
N PHE A 590 -51.22 -32.76 -32.44
CA PHE A 590 -50.78 -32.21 -33.72
C PHE A 590 -51.52 -32.84 -34.91
N SER A 591 -51.92 -34.12 -34.81
CA SER A 591 -52.75 -34.78 -35.81
C SER A 591 -54.21 -34.28 -35.79
N LEU A 592 -54.78 -34.00 -34.61
CA LEU A 592 -56.12 -33.42 -34.46
C LEU A 592 -56.21 -31.97 -34.95
N SER A 593 -55.15 -31.18 -34.77
CA SER A 593 -55.06 -29.79 -35.26
C SER A 593 -55.02 -29.70 -36.79
N LYS A 594 -54.44 -30.71 -37.46
CA LYS A 594 -54.40 -30.77 -38.93
C LYS A 594 -55.76 -31.12 -39.54
N SER A 595 -56.57 -31.92 -38.84
CA SER A 595 -57.94 -32.28 -39.26
C SER A 595 -58.98 -31.18 -39.02
N THR A 596 -58.74 -30.22 -38.14
CA THR A 596 -59.65 -29.08 -37.87
C THR A 596 -59.42 -27.88 -38.79
N ALA A 597 -58.33 -27.85 -39.56
CA ALA A 597 -58.00 -26.75 -40.46
C ALA A 597 -58.77 -26.73 -41.80
N LEU A 598 -59.54 -27.78 -42.12
CA LEU A 598 -60.35 -27.84 -43.35
C LEU A 598 -61.84 -27.57 -43.13
N GLY A 599 -62.26 -27.15 -41.93
CA GLY A 599 -63.67 -26.98 -41.64
C GLY A 599 -64.00 -26.15 -40.40
N ALA A 600 -63.46 -24.93 -40.26
CA ALA A 600 -63.99 -23.96 -39.30
C ALA A 600 -63.71 -22.52 -39.75
N GLY A 601 -64.73 -21.66 -39.63
CA GLY A 601 -64.73 -20.29 -40.13
C GLY A 601 -63.73 -19.34 -39.46
N SER A 602 -63.78 -18.07 -39.90
CA SER A 602 -62.90 -16.92 -39.59
C SER A 602 -62.24 -16.86 -38.20
N ALA A 603 -62.86 -17.38 -37.14
CA ALA A 603 -62.32 -17.44 -35.78
C ALA A 603 -61.09 -18.36 -35.63
N GLY A 604 -61.06 -19.53 -36.26
CA GLY A 604 -59.94 -20.49 -36.13
C GLY A 604 -58.64 -19.99 -36.81
N LYS A 605 -58.78 -19.12 -37.82
CA LYS A 605 -57.64 -18.49 -38.50
C LYS A 605 -56.97 -17.40 -37.63
N ILE A 606 -57.74 -16.75 -36.76
CA ILE A 606 -57.25 -15.72 -35.83
C ILE A 606 -56.53 -16.37 -34.64
N GLU A 607 -57.06 -17.47 -34.08
CA GLU A 607 -56.38 -18.25 -33.04
C GLU A 607 -55.08 -18.89 -33.53
N MET A 608 -55.07 -19.44 -34.75
CA MET A 608 -53.85 -19.96 -35.36
C MET A 608 -52.79 -18.87 -35.57
N LEU A 609 -53.18 -17.66 -36.00
CA LEU A 609 -52.26 -16.52 -36.12
C LEU A 609 -51.71 -16.07 -34.77
N HIS A 610 -52.54 -16.00 -33.73
CA HIS A 610 -52.09 -15.66 -32.37
C HIS A 610 -51.06 -16.67 -31.85
N TYR A 611 -51.31 -17.96 -32.04
CA TYR A 611 -50.38 -19.02 -31.65
C TYR A 611 -49.04 -18.94 -32.41
N THR A 612 -49.08 -18.68 -33.72
CA THR A 612 -47.85 -18.49 -34.51
C THR A 612 -47.06 -17.26 -34.06
N HIS A 613 -47.76 -16.17 -33.68
CA HIS A 613 -47.14 -14.96 -33.17
C HIS A 613 -46.51 -15.19 -31.78
N GLU A 614 -47.16 -15.95 -30.91
CA GLU A 614 -46.60 -16.35 -29.61
C GLU A 614 -45.37 -17.23 -29.75
N ILE A 615 -45.36 -18.19 -30.69
CA ILE A 615 -44.17 -18.99 -30.97
C ILE A 615 -43.03 -18.10 -31.47
N ALA A 616 -43.30 -17.20 -32.43
CA ALA A 616 -42.28 -16.28 -32.94
C ALA A 616 -41.72 -15.39 -31.81
N ARG A 617 -42.57 -14.90 -30.92
CA ARG A 617 -42.16 -14.11 -29.75
C ARG A 617 -41.30 -14.91 -28.78
N LYS A 618 -41.71 -16.12 -28.42
CA LYS A 618 -40.91 -17.02 -27.55
C LYS A 618 -39.59 -17.41 -28.20
N THR A 619 -39.58 -17.63 -29.52
CA THR A 619 -38.35 -17.95 -30.26
C THR A 619 -37.39 -16.77 -30.30
N ALA A 620 -37.90 -15.54 -30.49
CA ALA A 620 -37.09 -14.33 -30.42
C ALA A 620 -36.54 -14.08 -29.00
N GLU A 621 -37.35 -14.33 -27.98
CA GLU A 621 -36.94 -14.23 -26.57
C GLU A 621 -35.85 -15.26 -26.23
N ILE A 622 -36.00 -16.52 -26.65
CA ILE A 622 -34.96 -17.55 -26.51
C ILE A 622 -33.68 -17.14 -27.25
N GLN A 623 -33.78 -16.61 -28.46
CA GLN A 623 -32.61 -16.12 -29.20
C GLN A 623 -31.92 -14.94 -28.50
N GLN A 624 -32.68 -14.04 -27.89
CA GLN A 624 -32.13 -12.94 -27.10
C GLN A 624 -31.44 -13.48 -25.84
N LEU A 625 -32.06 -14.39 -25.11
CA LEU A 625 -31.47 -15.05 -23.94
C LEU A 625 -30.18 -15.80 -24.29
N ILE A 626 -30.10 -16.44 -25.46
CA ILE A 626 -28.87 -17.09 -25.94
C ILE A 626 -27.77 -16.06 -26.22
N LYS A 627 -28.10 -14.90 -26.80
CA LYS A 627 -27.13 -13.81 -27.03
C LYS A 627 -26.63 -13.24 -25.71
N ASP A 628 -27.54 -12.93 -24.79
CA ASP A 628 -27.20 -12.37 -23.48
C ASP A 628 -26.36 -13.38 -22.66
N LYS A 629 -26.68 -14.68 -22.74
CA LYS A 629 -25.86 -15.76 -22.17
C LYS A 629 -24.45 -15.76 -22.76
N LYS A 630 -24.31 -15.71 -24.09
CA LYS A 630 -22.97 -15.69 -24.72
C LYS A 630 -22.17 -14.44 -24.34
N GLU A 631 -22.84 -13.28 -24.22
CA GLU A 631 -22.19 -12.03 -23.83
C GLU A 631 -21.69 -12.08 -22.38
N THR A 632 -22.52 -12.62 -21.47
CA THR A 632 -22.14 -12.81 -20.06
C THR A 632 -21.04 -13.87 -19.88
N GLU A 633 -21.10 -14.97 -20.61
CA GLU A 633 -20.01 -15.96 -20.66
C GLU A 633 -18.71 -15.34 -21.15
N MET A 634 -18.75 -14.53 -22.21
CA MET A 634 -17.57 -13.82 -22.72
C MET A 634 -17.00 -12.84 -21.70
N LYS A 635 -17.83 -12.10 -20.98
CA LYS A 635 -17.40 -11.20 -19.88
C LYS A 635 -16.75 -11.99 -18.75
N LEU A 636 -17.29 -13.16 -18.39
CA LEU A 636 -16.70 -14.05 -17.40
C LEU A 636 -15.33 -14.58 -17.85
N TYR A 637 -15.19 -14.98 -19.11
CA TYR A 637 -13.90 -15.41 -19.66
C TYR A 637 -12.86 -14.27 -19.61
N GLN A 638 -13.24 -13.06 -20.02
CA GLN A 638 -12.36 -11.88 -19.94
C GLN A 638 -11.97 -11.52 -18.50
N GLN A 639 -12.90 -11.67 -17.55
CA GLN A 639 -12.62 -11.44 -16.14
C GLN A 639 -11.68 -12.52 -15.57
N SER A 640 -11.88 -13.78 -15.95
CA SER A 640 -11.00 -14.88 -15.54
C SER A 640 -9.57 -14.72 -16.08
N THR A 641 -9.42 -14.32 -17.34
CA THR A 641 -8.09 -14.06 -17.94
C THR A 641 -7.42 -12.86 -17.29
N SER A 642 -8.12 -11.74 -17.11
CA SER A 642 -7.56 -10.55 -16.45
C SER A 642 -7.18 -10.80 -14.98
N PHE A 643 -7.93 -11.64 -14.27
CA PHE A 643 -7.56 -12.10 -12.92
C PHE A 643 -6.29 -12.95 -12.95
N GLY A 644 -6.19 -13.90 -13.89
CA GLY A 644 -4.99 -14.70 -14.10
C GLY A 644 -3.75 -13.86 -14.42
N ASP A 645 -3.88 -12.86 -15.27
CA ASP A 645 -2.79 -11.93 -15.61
C ASP A 645 -2.37 -11.09 -14.39
N ARG A 646 -3.33 -10.58 -13.62
CA ARG A 646 -3.05 -9.86 -12.37
C ARG A 646 -2.33 -10.74 -11.35
N GLU A 647 -2.74 -12.00 -11.22
CA GLU A 647 -2.09 -12.97 -10.34
C GLU A 647 -0.65 -13.28 -10.80
N ARG A 648 -0.41 -13.38 -12.11
CA ARG A 648 0.95 -13.54 -12.68
C ARG A 648 1.84 -12.35 -12.36
N ILE A 649 1.32 -11.12 -12.50
CA ILE A 649 2.07 -9.89 -12.17
C ILE A 649 2.42 -9.86 -10.67
N LEU A 650 1.45 -10.13 -9.80
CA LEU A 650 1.67 -10.16 -8.36
C LEU A 650 2.69 -11.25 -7.95
N ARG A 651 2.65 -12.43 -8.57
CA ARG A 651 3.67 -13.47 -8.36
C ARG A 651 5.06 -12.99 -8.76
N ALA A 652 5.20 -12.34 -9.91
CA ALA A 652 6.48 -11.80 -10.38
C ALA A 652 7.03 -10.70 -9.45
N GLU A 653 6.16 -9.84 -8.90
CA GLU A 653 6.55 -8.82 -7.93
C GLU A 653 7.00 -9.43 -6.59
N VAL A 654 6.28 -10.45 -6.10
CA VAL A 654 6.68 -11.21 -4.90
C VAL A 654 8.04 -11.88 -5.11
N GLU A 655 8.30 -12.48 -6.27
CA GLU A 655 9.62 -13.03 -6.59
C GLU A 655 10.71 -11.96 -6.63
N ALA A 656 10.43 -10.79 -7.23
CA ALA A 656 11.39 -9.68 -7.27
C ALA A 656 11.72 -9.17 -5.86
N LEU A 657 10.71 -9.00 -5.00
CA LEU A 657 10.89 -8.62 -3.60
C LEU A 657 11.63 -9.71 -2.79
N THR A 658 11.40 -10.99 -3.11
CA THR A 658 12.12 -12.09 -2.47
C THR A 658 13.61 -12.05 -2.85
N ARG A 659 13.93 -11.82 -4.13
CA ARG A 659 15.31 -11.65 -4.60
C ARG A 659 16.01 -10.44 -3.96
N THR A 660 15.32 -9.31 -3.77
CA THR A 660 15.93 -8.15 -3.09
C THR A 660 16.18 -8.41 -1.61
N ILE A 661 15.28 -9.12 -0.93
CA ILE A 661 15.48 -9.57 0.45
C ILE A 661 16.66 -10.54 0.53
N GLU A 662 16.79 -11.50 -0.40
CA GLU A 662 17.92 -12.42 -0.48
C GLU A 662 19.24 -11.71 -0.75
N LEU A 663 19.26 -10.73 -1.65
CA LEU A 663 20.41 -9.85 -1.89
C LEU A 663 20.77 -9.05 -0.64
N GLN A 664 19.79 -8.49 0.07
CA GLN A 664 20.03 -7.75 1.31
C GLN A 664 20.56 -8.66 2.42
N LYS A 665 20.07 -9.90 2.53
CA LYS A 665 20.62 -10.94 3.42
C LYS A 665 22.05 -11.31 3.02
N SER A 666 22.34 -11.41 1.73
CA SER A 666 23.69 -11.66 1.20
C SER A 666 24.63 -10.46 1.36
N CYS A 667 24.11 -9.24 1.46
CA CYS A 667 24.89 -8.08 1.86
C CYS A 667 25.08 -8.01 3.39
N SER A 668 24.22 -8.63 4.20
CA SER A 668 24.43 -8.70 5.65
C SER A 668 25.58 -9.64 6.04
N THR A 669 25.96 -10.58 5.17
CA THR A 669 27.18 -11.39 5.29
C THR A 669 28.45 -10.64 4.84
N LEU A 670 28.39 -9.36 4.41
CA LEU A 670 29.61 -8.53 4.25
C LEU A 670 30.39 -8.38 5.56
N LYS A 671 29.73 -8.45 6.72
CA LYS A 671 30.39 -8.51 8.04
C LYS A 671 31.27 -9.77 8.18
N GLU A 672 31.01 -10.83 7.43
CA GLU A 672 31.87 -12.02 7.38
C GLU A 672 33.04 -11.85 6.38
N LEU A 673 32.88 -11.01 5.35
CA LEU A 673 33.92 -10.65 4.38
C LEU A 673 34.94 -9.63 4.92
N GLU A 674 34.55 -8.80 5.89
CA GLU A 674 35.45 -7.88 6.60
C GLU A 674 36.45 -8.63 7.50
N LYS A 675 36.16 -9.88 7.89
CA LYS A 675 37.00 -10.69 8.78
C LYS A 675 38.40 -11.04 8.22
N PRO A 676 38.57 -11.52 6.96
CA PRO A 676 39.90 -11.73 6.37
C PRO A 676 40.66 -10.42 6.13
N TYR A 677 39.97 -9.34 5.73
CA TYR A 677 40.57 -8.02 5.57
C TYR A 677 41.10 -7.51 6.91
N LEU A 678 40.26 -7.54 7.94
CA LEU A 678 40.61 -7.15 9.30
C LEU A 678 41.77 -7.99 9.85
N LYS A 679 41.79 -9.31 9.58
CA LYS A 679 42.91 -10.19 9.95
C LYS A 679 44.23 -9.73 9.32
N ASN A 680 44.23 -9.35 8.04
CA ASN A 680 45.44 -8.89 7.35
C ASN A 680 45.90 -7.52 7.85
N VAL A 681 44.97 -6.58 8.08
CA VAL A 681 45.31 -5.25 8.61
C VAL A 681 45.84 -5.36 10.05
N ILE A 682 45.26 -6.21 10.90
CA ILE A 682 45.75 -6.45 12.26
C ILE A 682 47.12 -7.13 12.24
N LEU A 683 47.32 -8.15 11.40
CA LEU A 683 48.60 -8.85 11.29
C LEU A 683 49.72 -7.90 10.85
N GLN A 684 49.46 -7.08 9.83
CA GLN A 684 50.43 -6.13 9.30
C GLN A 684 50.66 -4.95 10.27
N TYR A 685 49.68 -4.62 11.14
CA TYR A 685 49.85 -3.65 12.22
C TYR A 685 50.81 -4.16 13.30
N MET A 686 50.73 -5.46 13.66
CA MET A 686 51.66 -6.10 14.61
C MET A 686 53.09 -6.21 14.06
N LEU A 687 53.23 -6.40 12.75
CA LEU A 687 54.53 -6.56 12.08
C LEU A 687 55.20 -5.23 11.70
N CYS A 688 54.47 -4.10 11.69
CA CYS A 688 55.02 -2.83 11.23
C CYS A 688 55.81 -2.09 12.34
N PRO A 689 57.11 -1.77 12.13
CA PRO A 689 57.93 -1.09 13.14
C PRO A 689 57.79 0.44 13.17
N SER A 690 57.17 1.07 12.16
CA SER A 690 57.02 2.54 12.08
C SER A 690 55.68 3.02 12.66
N SER A 691 55.66 4.20 13.30
CA SER A 691 54.45 4.74 13.94
C SER A 691 53.44 5.36 12.96
N GLY A 692 53.90 5.83 11.79
CA GLY A 692 53.06 6.48 10.78
C GLY A 692 52.11 5.52 10.06
N PRO A 693 52.62 4.46 9.41
CA PRO A 693 51.78 3.44 8.78
C PRO A 693 50.86 2.75 9.79
N ARG A 694 51.33 2.52 11.03
CA ARG A 694 50.51 1.98 12.12
C ARG A 694 49.28 2.82 12.41
N LEU A 695 49.36 4.15 12.34
CA LEU A 695 48.21 5.05 12.54
C LEU A 695 47.15 4.90 11.43
N HIS A 696 47.59 4.76 10.18
CA HIS A 696 46.69 4.50 9.04
C HIS A 696 45.99 3.15 9.17
N MET A 697 46.73 2.13 9.62
CA MET A 697 46.18 0.79 9.87
C MET A 697 45.21 0.78 11.07
N VAL A 698 45.46 1.54 12.13
CA VAL A 698 44.49 1.74 13.22
C VAL A 698 43.22 2.40 12.70
N LYS A 699 43.31 3.37 11.79
CA LYS A 699 42.12 4.00 11.21
C LYS A 699 41.31 3.02 10.35
N ALA A 700 41.98 2.11 9.64
CA ALA A 700 41.33 1.02 8.91
C ALA A 700 40.68 -0.02 9.87
N ILE A 701 41.33 -0.34 11.00
CA ILE A 701 40.77 -1.22 12.04
C ILE A 701 39.56 -0.54 12.72
N SER A 702 39.67 0.75 13.03
CA SER A 702 38.64 1.58 13.67
C SER A 702 37.36 1.67 12.84
N THR A 703 37.50 1.73 11.52
CA THR A 703 36.37 1.78 10.59
C THR A 703 35.75 0.41 10.35
N ALA A 704 36.56 -0.65 10.30
CA ALA A 704 36.07 -2.03 10.16
C ALA A 704 35.45 -2.61 11.46
N LEU A 705 35.73 -2.03 12.64
CA LEU A 705 35.19 -2.45 13.93
C LEU A 705 34.22 -1.45 14.57
N ASP A 706 33.79 -0.41 13.83
CA ASP A 706 32.86 0.63 14.30
C ASP A 706 33.27 1.26 15.65
N PHE A 707 34.54 1.62 15.83
CA PHE A 707 35.00 2.26 17.06
C PHE A 707 34.30 3.60 17.29
N THR A 708 34.01 3.89 18.55
CA THR A 708 33.53 5.22 18.93
C THR A 708 34.67 6.25 18.85
N ASN A 709 34.32 7.52 18.65
CA ASN A 709 35.31 8.60 18.55
C ASN A 709 36.22 8.68 19.80
N GLU A 710 35.71 8.34 20.98
CA GLU A 710 36.48 8.29 22.23
C GLU A 710 37.52 7.15 22.23
N GLU A 711 37.16 5.98 21.73
CA GLU A 711 38.07 4.82 21.61
C GLU A 711 39.16 5.08 20.56
N GLU A 712 38.81 5.72 19.43
CA GLU A 712 39.77 6.09 18.40
C GLU A 712 40.81 7.10 18.94
N GLU A 713 40.38 8.06 19.76
CA GLU A 713 41.25 9.06 20.36
C GLU A 713 42.17 8.46 21.44
N GLN A 714 41.67 7.53 22.26
CA GLN A 714 42.48 6.79 23.24
C GLN A 714 43.59 5.97 22.57
N VAL A 715 43.30 5.27 21.46
CA VAL A 715 44.29 4.48 20.73
C VAL A 715 45.34 5.39 20.06
N LYS A 716 44.93 6.53 19.49
CA LYS A 716 45.85 7.53 18.93
C LYS A 716 46.78 8.11 20.00
N GLN A 717 46.25 8.45 21.17
CA GLN A 717 47.05 8.96 22.29
C GLN A 717 48.04 7.91 22.81
N ALA A 718 47.64 6.64 22.92
CA ALA A 718 48.52 5.56 23.35
C ALA A 718 49.69 5.33 22.36
N LEU A 719 49.43 5.43 21.05
CA LEU A 719 50.45 5.31 20.01
C LEU A 719 51.42 6.50 19.99
N GLN A 720 50.92 7.72 20.22
CA GLN A 720 51.76 8.92 20.33
C GLN A 720 52.63 8.88 21.59
N ARG A 721 52.12 8.39 22.73
CA ARG A 721 52.92 8.21 23.95
C ARG A 721 54.08 7.23 23.76
N LYS A 722 53.87 6.12 23.02
CA LYS A 722 54.94 5.17 22.68
C LYS A 722 56.03 5.78 21.77
N ARG A 723 55.68 6.75 20.92
CA ARG A 723 56.65 7.48 20.07
C ARG A 723 57.63 8.32 20.89
N ILE A 724 57.20 8.85 22.03
CA ILE A 724 58.01 9.69 22.92
C ILE A 724 58.95 8.83 23.81
N LEU A 725 58.62 7.55 24.01
CA LEU A 725 59.41 6.60 24.79
C LEU A 725 60.38 5.74 23.95
N SER A 726 60.38 5.87 22.62
CA SER A 726 61.18 5.05 21.69
C SER A 726 62.05 5.85 20.69
N GLY A 727 62.11 7.18 20.84
CA GLY A 727 63.21 7.99 20.33
C GLY A 727 64.22 8.19 21.45
#